data_AF-A0A2C6LEK4-F1
#
_entry.id   AF-A0A2C6LEK4-F1
#
_cell.length_a   1.000
_cell.length_b   1.000
_cell.length_c   1.000
_cell.angle_alpha   90.00
_cell.angle_beta   90.00
_cell.angle_gamma   90.00
#
_symmetry.space_group_name_H-M   'P 1'
#
loop_
_entity.id
_entity.type
_entity.pdbx_description
1 polymer ?
#
loop_
_entity_poly.entity_id
_entity_poly.type
_entity_poly.pdbx_seq_one_letter_code
_entity_poly.pdbx_strand_id
1 'polypeptide(L)'
;MIYAAPVPSTTAWAEKGESAVWRPPGFVTYTSFRIPSSDGPYASVLDLEEEDNKQESSFSGTKVKDIPAVKDYWQSCYGIFLVGSSLYEEGEKKPCVGERASHNVEDGFSYLSFEDVDATVRLLGSGFVSLLKDGGIRMESFADEERNGGNFANVGILLQSRKEWLFTDLAISAYPPLTSVTLHYTFPLEHIKAIAEHSKLSCMVTDFDKLPVLEALKPSLPHLKSAVVLTAASPLDDTPRTMDLTEWKKRFADLDCRLLTFDEVLNLGRKRPVRPIMKQDPERVFTIVYTSGTTGNPKGVMLTNKNWIAVIRALHIQNPTTLGIEPDFVHICYLPLSHVFERVIEYAAIVHGVRIAYFSRKRELVADDWRAATPSLVLMVPKLATTLLEKLETRLNAQPFLKRLIVRFAVSRKMHSSSKGSIPSFWYDRILGGSRLLRERIFGSPDRMRFAACGGGKLDPVVQEKLEKYLGFNIIQGWGMTETSGAGSWQAYKGDDAYDSVGGPTACLEIKLKSWESYDATVSSPDKKPQGELLVRGDNVFPGYFREKELTKEAFYYDEDDGVAEKEGMGENFKESEEEKKKTKQKQPWLRTGDVVQIQPNGSIKIIDRKKSLIKLAQGEYLQTEKLENTYGSSSFVENIFVHGYDSQSYPIAIVVPDRRRVLQWAREHYYEKDSSVSRTPRTTASPSIDQTAEEMNHHQKQEHGKGGYGEKAVDSERLEQRVKDENVTEEGEGSKGKANNKSASGVDGDGDTWLLEEALHDPELKKDILADFDRIAKATGLLGFEKVKNIFVTADVWTPENGMLTPTFKIKRPLLIKTYKQQMDDLYAELARNQVGQHGSNNTSVSLHNRNIASLSWWRRLLLLPWVRAWLQS
;
A
#
# COMPACT_ATOMS: atom_id res chain seq x y z
N MET A 1 -18.13 5.16 -22.75
CA MET A 1 -16.67 4.97 -22.60
C MET A 1 -16.15 6.13 -21.76
N ILE A 2 -15.30 5.86 -20.76
CA ILE A 2 -14.75 6.85 -19.81
C ILE A 2 -13.47 7.53 -20.36
N TYR A 3 -13.02 7.13 -21.55
CA TYR A 3 -11.73 7.56 -22.07
C TYR A 3 -11.67 9.06 -22.36
N ALA A 4 -10.49 9.65 -22.15
CA ALA A 4 -10.28 11.08 -22.31
C ALA A 4 -10.33 11.46 -23.80
N ALA A 5 -11.04 12.54 -24.13
CA ALA A 5 -11.01 13.12 -25.47
C ALA A 5 -10.16 14.40 -25.46
N PRO A 6 -9.39 14.68 -26.53
CA PRO A 6 -8.67 15.93 -26.65
C PRO A 6 -9.67 17.09 -26.67
N VAL A 7 -9.36 18.16 -25.93
CA VAL A 7 -10.20 19.36 -25.90
C VAL A 7 -9.98 20.15 -27.19
N PRO A 8 -11.01 20.36 -28.03
CA PRO A 8 -10.88 21.20 -29.21
C PRO A 8 -10.52 22.63 -28.77
N SER A 9 -9.47 23.23 -29.36
CA SER A 9 -9.10 24.60 -29.06
C SER A 9 -10.24 25.54 -29.52
N THR A 10 -10.99 26.11 -28.58
CA THR A 10 -12.01 27.14 -28.91
C THR A 10 -11.39 28.50 -29.21
N THR A 11 -10.09 28.66 -28.96
CA THR A 11 -9.29 29.83 -29.29
C THR A 11 -8.29 29.47 -30.37
N ALA A 12 -8.17 30.30 -31.40
CA ALA A 12 -7.15 30.24 -32.46
C ALA A 12 -5.71 30.44 -31.96
N TRP A 13 -5.47 30.20 -30.66
CA TRP A 13 -4.29 30.62 -29.90
C TRP A 13 -3.62 29.48 -29.12
N ALA A 14 -3.99 28.21 -29.38
CA ALA A 14 -3.11 27.12 -29.01
C ALA A 14 -1.95 27.13 -30.01
N GLU A 15 -0.88 27.88 -29.69
CA GLU A 15 0.36 27.77 -30.44
C GLU A 15 0.79 26.30 -30.51
N LYS A 16 1.19 25.88 -31.71
CA LYS A 16 1.89 24.63 -31.94
C LYS A 16 3.13 24.63 -31.04
N GLY A 17 3.09 23.91 -29.91
CA GLY A 17 4.17 24.03 -28.95
C GLY A 17 4.36 22.83 -28.05
N GLU A 18 3.55 22.69 -26.98
CA GLU A 18 4.09 21.95 -25.81
C GLU A 18 3.11 21.06 -25.05
N SER A 19 1.81 21.13 -25.32
CA SER A 19 0.84 20.36 -24.54
C SER A 19 -0.51 20.19 -25.20
N ALA A 20 -1.08 18.99 -25.07
CA ALA A 20 -2.49 18.75 -25.32
C ALA A 20 -3.24 18.63 -23.97
N VAL A 21 -4.51 19.01 -23.98
CA VAL A 21 -5.41 18.90 -22.82
C VAL A 21 -6.48 17.89 -23.17
N TRP A 22 -6.77 16.97 -22.25
CA TRP A 22 -7.82 15.97 -22.41
C TRP A 22 -8.85 16.07 -21.27
N ARG A 23 -10.10 15.78 -21.60
CA ARG A 23 -11.23 15.74 -20.67
C ARG A 23 -12.01 14.44 -20.77
N PRO A 24 -12.57 13.93 -19.65
CA PRO A 24 -13.53 12.84 -19.72
C PRO A 24 -14.86 13.31 -20.35
N PRO A 25 -15.58 12.44 -21.09
CA PRO A 25 -16.95 12.68 -21.49
C PRO A 25 -17.83 12.92 -20.27
N GLY A 26 -18.60 14.01 -20.27
CA GLY A 26 -19.44 14.40 -19.12
C GLY A 26 -18.66 15.04 -17.97
N PHE A 27 -17.53 15.70 -18.25
CA PHE A 27 -16.78 16.50 -17.26
C PHE A 27 -17.71 17.40 -16.44
N VAL A 28 -17.66 17.25 -15.12
CA VAL A 28 -18.51 17.99 -14.17
C VAL A 28 -17.62 18.84 -13.30
N THR A 29 -17.69 20.17 -13.45
CA THR A 29 -17.14 21.07 -12.43
C THR A 29 -18.07 21.06 -11.22
N TYR A 30 -17.50 21.14 -10.03
CA TYR A 30 -18.22 21.31 -8.77
C TYR A 30 -19.21 22.49 -8.85
N THR A 31 -18.86 23.53 -9.63
CA THR A 31 -19.67 24.74 -9.87
C THR A 31 -20.84 24.58 -10.84
N SER A 32 -21.00 23.43 -11.52
CA SER A 32 -22.13 23.21 -12.45
C SER A 32 -23.50 23.11 -11.75
N PHE A 33 -23.52 23.14 -10.41
CA PHE A 33 -24.73 23.31 -9.61
C PHE A 33 -24.57 24.52 -8.68
N ARG A 34 -25.61 25.38 -8.62
CA ARG A 34 -25.67 26.50 -7.66
C ARG A 34 -25.58 25.96 -6.22
N ILE A 35 -24.37 25.98 -5.68
CA ILE A 35 -24.11 25.93 -4.25
C ILE A 35 -24.20 27.39 -3.79
N PRO A 36 -24.89 27.71 -2.69
CA PRO A 36 -24.87 29.07 -2.16
C PRO A 36 -23.41 29.48 -1.97
N SER A 37 -23.01 30.66 -2.45
CA SER A 37 -21.78 31.26 -1.96
C SER A 37 -21.95 31.37 -0.44
N SER A 38 -21.15 30.64 0.34
CA SER A 38 -21.01 30.98 1.74
C SER A 38 -20.08 32.19 1.78
N ASP A 39 -20.63 33.37 1.42
CA ASP A 39 -19.99 34.66 1.65
C ASP A 39 -20.04 35.02 3.15
N GLY A 40 -19.82 34.03 4.03
CA GLY A 40 -19.96 34.12 5.47
C GLY A 40 -18.96 33.22 6.19
N PRO A 41 -18.64 33.52 7.46
CA PRO A 41 -17.69 32.75 8.25
C PRO A 41 -18.07 31.27 8.34
N TYR A 42 -17.06 30.40 8.45
CA TYR A 42 -17.22 28.96 8.63
C TYR A 42 -18.27 28.66 9.71
N ALA A 43 -19.37 27.99 9.36
CA ALA A 43 -20.38 27.60 10.34
C ALA A 43 -19.78 26.54 11.29
N SER A 44 -19.39 26.97 12.49
CA SER A 44 -18.88 26.12 13.55
C SER A 44 -19.98 25.78 14.54
N VAL A 45 -19.87 24.61 15.19
CA VAL A 45 -20.77 24.23 16.27
C VAL A 45 -20.65 25.14 17.51
N LEU A 46 -19.57 25.93 17.56
CA LEU A 46 -19.32 26.93 18.60
C LEU A 46 -19.95 28.29 18.29
N ASP A 47 -20.28 28.57 17.02
CA ASP A 47 -20.84 29.86 16.59
C ASP A 47 -22.38 29.86 16.61
N LEU A 48 -22.99 28.69 16.79
CA LEU A 48 -24.43 28.56 16.98
C LEU A 48 -24.80 28.99 18.40
N GLU A 49 -25.68 29.99 18.52
CA GLU A 49 -26.15 30.49 19.81
C GLU A 49 -26.67 29.34 20.69
N GLU A 50 -26.52 29.47 22.00
CA GLU A 50 -26.97 28.42 22.92
C GLU A 50 -28.46 28.09 22.77
N GLU A 51 -29.32 29.05 22.38
CA GLU A 51 -30.74 28.81 22.12
C GLU A 51 -30.99 27.92 20.90
N ASP A 52 -30.22 28.07 19.81
CA ASP A 52 -30.28 27.18 18.63
C ASP A 52 -29.83 25.74 18.97
N ASN A 53 -28.93 25.61 19.95
CA ASN A 53 -28.49 24.34 20.52
C ASN A 53 -29.41 23.79 21.64
N LYS A 54 -30.32 24.60 22.20
CA LYS A 54 -31.21 24.28 23.33
C LYS A 54 -32.63 23.87 22.93
N GLN A 55 -32.99 23.86 21.64
CA GLN A 55 -34.25 23.22 21.22
C GLN A 55 -34.28 21.77 21.73
N GLU A 56 -35.14 21.55 22.72
CA GLU A 56 -35.17 20.38 23.59
C GLU A 56 -35.01 19.06 22.84
N SER A 57 -34.08 18.26 23.34
CA SER A 57 -33.82 16.92 22.89
C SER A 57 -34.92 15.96 23.33
N SER A 58 -35.95 15.75 22.50
CA SER A 58 -36.61 14.44 22.47
C SER A 58 -35.94 13.61 21.39
N PHE A 59 -34.93 12.83 21.81
CA PHE A 59 -34.13 11.90 20.99
C PHE A 59 -34.92 10.81 20.25
N SER A 60 -36.25 10.80 20.34
CA SER A 60 -37.17 9.91 19.64
C SER A 60 -37.75 10.49 18.35
N GLY A 61 -37.37 11.72 17.97
CA GLY A 61 -38.13 12.53 17.01
C GLY A 61 -37.51 12.81 15.65
N THR A 62 -36.27 12.41 15.34
CA THR A 62 -35.71 12.64 13.99
C THR A 62 -36.38 11.68 13.01
N LYS A 63 -37.52 12.09 12.45
CA LYS A 63 -38.20 11.34 11.40
C LYS A 63 -37.36 11.44 10.13
N VAL A 64 -37.41 10.39 9.29
CA VAL A 64 -36.84 10.33 7.93
C VAL A 64 -37.32 11.47 7.02
N LYS A 65 -38.20 12.36 7.50
CA LYS A 65 -38.76 13.49 6.75
C LYS A 65 -38.08 14.84 7.05
N ASP A 66 -37.16 14.91 8.00
CA ASP A 66 -36.28 16.09 8.22
C ASP A 66 -34.95 15.97 7.45
N ILE A 67 -34.90 15.04 6.50
CA ILE A 67 -33.85 14.88 5.50
C ILE A 67 -33.79 16.17 4.66
N PRO A 68 -32.76 17.01 4.78
CA PRO A 68 -32.61 18.15 3.89
C PRO A 68 -32.55 17.62 2.45
N ALA A 69 -33.19 18.31 1.51
CA ALA A 69 -33.35 17.84 0.13
C ALA A 69 -32.02 17.27 -0.40
N VAL A 70 -32.04 16.15 -1.14
CA VAL A 70 -30.88 15.36 -1.64
C VAL A 70 -29.61 16.17 -1.98
N LYS A 71 -29.77 17.43 -2.38
CA LYS A 71 -28.73 18.43 -2.61
C LYS A 71 -27.84 18.79 -1.40
N ASP A 72 -28.35 18.72 -0.17
CA ASP A 72 -27.61 19.13 1.04
C ASP A 72 -26.69 18.03 1.60
N TYR A 73 -26.91 16.76 1.23
CA TYR A 73 -26.04 15.66 1.65
C TYR A 73 -24.67 15.65 0.96
N TRP A 74 -24.56 16.24 -0.22
CA TRP A 74 -23.33 16.29 -0.99
C TRP A 74 -22.43 17.47 -0.58
N GLN A 75 -22.29 17.70 0.74
CA GLN A 75 -21.50 18.81 1.29
C GLN A 75 -20.45 18.37 2.32
N SER A 76 -20.57 17.17 2.89
CA SER A 76 -19.60 16.60 3.84
C SER A 76 -19.56 15.07 3.77
N CYS A 77 -18.50 14.45 4.27
CA CYS A 77 -18.39 12.98 4.32
C CYS A 77 -19.52 12.35 5.14
N TYR A 78 -19.93 13.01 6.22
CA TYR A 78 -21.12 12.61 6.99
C TYR A 78 -22.40 12.72 6.16
N GLY A 79 -22.55 13.76 5.35
CA GLY A 79 -23.68 13.87 4.42
C GLY A 79 -23.72 12.73 3.40
N ILE A 80 -22.57 12.34 2.82
CA ILE A 80 -22.47 11.19 1.92
C ILE A 80 -22.92 9.90 2.60
N PHE A 81 -22.51 9.69 3.85
CA PHE A 81 -22.96 8.54 4.63
C PHE A 81 -24.48 8.49 4.78
N LEU A 82 -25.13 9.64 5.01
CA LEU A 82 -26.59 9.72 5.09
C LEU A 82 -27.29 9.49 3.74
N VAL A 83 -26.65 9.78 2.60
CA VAL A 83 -27.18 9.37 1.28
C VAL A 83 -27.32 7.85 1.22
N GLY A 84 -26.28 7.12 1.61
CA GLY A 84 -26.31 5.66 1.67
C GLY A 84 -27.42 5.13 2.56
N SER A 85 -27.60 5.73 3.73
CA SER A 85 -28.69 5.42 4.66
C SER A 85 -30.08 5.68 4.06
N SER A 86 -30.24 6.74 3.27
CA SER A 86 -31.53 7.13 2.66
C SER A 86 -32.01 6.24 1.52
N LEU A 87 -31.16 5.35 1.00
CA LEU A 87 -31.54 4.41 -0.07
C LEU A 87 -32.48 3.29 0.40
N TYR A 88 -32.84 3.29 1.69
CA TYR A 88 -33.59 2.22 2.32
C TYR A 88 -34.96 2.70 2.78
N GLU A 89 -35.93 1.78 2.72
CA GLU A 89 -37.30 2.06 3.17
C GLU A 89 -37.32 2.31 4.68
N GLU A 90 -38.20 3.21 5.12
CA GLU A 90 -38.34 3.60 6.52
C GLU A 90 -38.67 2.36 7.38
N GLY A 91 -37.73 1.95 8.25
CA GLY A 91 -37.84 0.77 9.12
C GLY A 91 -36.99 -0.45 8.73
N GLU A 92 -36.37 -0.47 7.55
CA GLU A 92 -35.48 -1.56 7.15
C GLU A 92 -34.06 -1.38 7.75
N LYS A 93 -33.69 -2.21 8.74
CA LYS A 93 -32.34 -2.19 9.33
C LYS A 93 -31.31 -2.84 8.40
N LYS A 94 -30.79 -2.06 7.44
CA LYS A 94 -29.75 -2.54 6.51
C LYS A 94 -28.36 -2.53 7.14
N PRO A 95 -27.56 -3.59 6.91
CA PRO A 95 -26.20 -3.69 7.42
C PRO A 95 -25.31 -2.62 6.79
N CYS A 96 -24.50 -1.95 7.61
CA CYS A 96 -23.55 -0.93 7.19
C CYS A 96 -22.11 -1.40 7.40
N VAL A 97 -21.72 -1.67 8.64
CA VAL A 97 -20.35 -2.10 8.98
C VAL A 97 -20.40 -3.35 9.81
N GLY A 98 -19.49 -4.28 9.57
CA GLY A 98 -19.46 -5.55 10.28
C GLY A 98 -18.07 -5.96 10.70
N GLU A 99 -18.03 -6.83 11.70
CA GLU A 99 -16.83 -7.48 12.20
C GLU A 99 -17.11 -8.95 12.51
N ARG A 100 -16.04 -9.73 12.57
CA ARG A 100 -16.09 -11.16 12.82
C ARG A 100 -16.08 -11.44 14.32
N ALA A 101 -17.04 -12.23 14.80
CA ALA A 101 -17.22 -12.51 16.23
C ALA A 101 -16.54 -13.80 16.72
N SER A 102 -16.10 -14.68 15.81
CA SER A 102 -15.62 -16.02 16.15
C SER A 102 -14.51 -16.50 15.22
N HIS A 103 -13.64 -17.37 15.72
CA HIS A 103 -12.60 -18.05 14.94
C HIS A 103 -13.15 -19.06 13.94
N ASN A 104 -14.43 -19.44 14.06
CA ASN A 104 -15.09 -20.24 13.03
C ASN A 104 -15.47 -19.36 11.83
N VAL A 105 -15.14 -19.78 10.62
CA VAL A 105 -15.40 -19.01 9.38
C VAL A 105 -16.88 -19.02 9.03
N GLU A 106 -17.58 -20.10 9.39
CA GLU A 106 -19.00 -20.31 9.09
C GLU A 106 -19.92 -19.36 9.88
N ASP A 107 -19.44 -18.83 11.01
CA ASP A 107 -20.19 -17.87 11.84
C ASP A 107 -20.32 -16.50 11.16
N GLY A 108 -19.52 -16.23 10.12
CA GLY A 108 -19.61 -15.03 9.29
C GLY A 108 -19.31 -13.72 10.03
N PHE A 109 -19.93 -12.64 9.55
CA PHE A 109 -19.78 -11.28 10.07
C PHE A 109 -21.07 -10.80 10.73
N SER A 110 -20.93 -10.18 11.91
CA SER A 110 -22.01 -9.44 12.56
C SER A 110 -21.98 -7.99 12.11
N TYR A 111 -23.11 -7.45 11.65
CA TYR A 111 -23.20 -6.11 11.10
C TYR A 111 -24.04 -5.18 11.98
N LEU A 112 -23.53 -3.97 12.20
CA LEU A 112 -24.29 -2.81 12.67
C LEU A 112 -25.05 -2.20 11.50
N SER A 113 -26.26 -1.71 11.76
CA SER A 113 -27.05 -1.03 10.74
C SER A 113 -26.58 0.40 10.49
N PHE A 114 -26.99 1.02 9.38
CA PHE A 114 -26.74 2.45 9.14
C PHE A 114 -27.28 3.34 10.27
N GLU A 115 -28.41 2.97 10.87
CA GLU A 115 -29.00 3.67 12.01
C GLU A 115 -28.10 3.58 13.26
N ASP A 116 -27.57 2.38 13.55
CA ASP A 116 -26.66 2.18 14.69
C ASP A 116 -25.35 2.96 14.50
N VAL A 117 -24.84 3.00 13.27
CA VAL A 117 -23.64 3.78 12.91
C VAL A 117 -23.91 5.27 13.06
N ASP A 118 -25.03 5.78 12.55
CA ASP A 118 -25.40 7.20 12.68
C ASP A 118 -25.52 7.61 14.15
N ALA A 119 -26.23 6.81 14.96
CA ALA A 119 -26.37 7.05 16.38
C ALA A 119 -25.00 7.11 17.09
N THR A 120 -24.10 6.18 16.76
CA THR A 120 -22.75 6.15 17.32
C THR A 120 -21.93 7.36 16.91
N VAL A 121 -21.98 7.76 15.63
CA VAL A 121 -21.28 8.94 15.09
C VAL A 121 -21.73 10.22 15.77
N ARG A 122 -23.04 10.42 15.95
CA ARG A 122 -23.60 11.60 16.64
C ARG A 122 -23.18 11.67 18.11
N LEU A 123 -23.20 10.55 18.81
CA LEU A 123 -22.73 10.46 20.20
C LEU A 123 -21.23 10.77 20.28
N LEU A 124 -20.42 10.17 19.40
CA LEU A 124 -18.98 10.41 19.38
C LEU A 124 -18.65 11.88 19.07
N GLY A 125 -19.29 12.46 18.07
CA GLY A 125 -19.10 13.86 17.69
C GLY A 125 -19.51 14.83 18.79
N SER A 126 -20.66 14.62 19.43
CA SER A 126 -21.08 15.39 20.62
C SER A 126 -20.06 15.25 21.77
N GLY A 127 -19.48 14.06 21.93
CA GLY A 127 -18.40 13.80 22.88
C GLY A 127 -17.14 14.59 22.56
N PHE A 128 -16.69 14.64 21.29
CA PHE A 128 -15.56 15.48 20.87
C PHE A 128 -15.84 16.97 21.05
N VAL A 129 -17.04 17.45 20.75
CA VAL A 129 -17.42 18.84 21.02
C VAL A 129 -17.37 19.14 22.52
N SER A 130 -17.77 18.18 23.37
CA SER A 130 -17.62 18.32 24.82
C SER A 130 -16.16 18.39 25.24
N LEU A 131 -15.28 17.56 24.66
CA LEU A 131 -13.85 17.63 24.92
C LEU A 131 -13.23 18.94 24.42
N LEU A 132 -13.72 19.50 23.32
CA LEU A 132 -13.30 20.82 22.83
C LEU A 132 -13.68 21.92 23.84
N LYS A 133 -14.91 21.92 24.34
CA LYS A 133 -15.38 22.87 25.37
C LYS A 133 -14.65 22.71 26.71
N ASP A 134 -14.32 21.48 27.10
CA ASP A 134 -13.61 21.17 28.34
C ASP A 134 -12.07 21.34 28.21
N GLY A 135 -11.56 21.74 27.04
CA GLY A 135 -10.13 21.97 26.79
C GLY A 135 -9.28 20.70 26.59
N GLY A 136 -9.92 19.52 26.44
CA GLY A 136 -9.27 18.26 26.07
C GLY A 136 -8.89 18.20 24.58
N ILE A 137 -9.72 18.78 23.71
CA ILE A 137 -9.35 19.14 22.34
C ILE A 137 -9.11 20.65 22.34
N ARG A 138 -8.04 21.11 21.70
CA ARG A 138 -7.73 22.53 21.60
C ARG A 138 -7.91 23.02 20.18
N MET A 139 -8.48 24.20 20.07
CA MET A 139 -8.45 24.98 18.84
C MET A 139 -7.11 25.70 18.79
N GLU A 140 -6.38 25.51 17.71
CA GLU A 140 -5.11 26.16 17.43
C GLU A 140 -5.29 27.09 16.25
N SER A 141 -4.71 28.29 16.35
CA SER A 141 -4.64 29.24 15.24
C SER A 141 -3.30 29.11 14.52
N PHE A 142 -3.36 29.03 13.20
CA PHE A 142 -2.23 28.89 12.29
C PHE A 142 -2.25 30.09 11.36
N ALA A 143 -1.46 31.12 11.69
CA ALA A 143 -1.45 32.38 10.96
C ALA A 143 -0.99 32.24 9.49
N ASP A 144 -0.28 31.16 9.18
CA ASP A 144 0.13 30.80 7.84
C ASP A 144 -0.97 30.09 7.04
N GLU A 145 -2.05 29.62 7.66
CA GLU A 145 -3.15 28.97 6.96
C GLU A 145 -4.39 29.85 6.94
N GLU A 146 -4.86 30.21 5.75
CA GLU A 146 -6.11 30.98 5.60
C GLU A 146 -7.34 30.05 5.57
N ARG A 147 -7.13 28.75 5.33
CA ARG A 147 -8.17 27.72 5.35
C ARG A 147 -8.71 27.50 6.77
N ASN A 148 -9.99 27.19 6.89
CA ASN A 148 -10.71 27.13 8.17
C ASN A 148 -10.65 28.45 8.98
N GLY A 149 -10.41 29.58 8.31
CA GLY A 149 -10.21 30.88 8.97
C GLY A 149 -8.94 30.88 9.84
N GLY A 150 -7.98 30.02 9.51
CA GLY A 150 -6.76 29.79 10.27
C GLY A 150 -6.94 29.01 11.57
N ASN A 151 -8.12 28.50 11.88
CA ASN A 151 -8.38 27.79 13.13
C ASN A 151 -8.62 26.29 12.89
N PHE A 152 -7.91 25.44 13.63
CA PHE A 152 -8.00 24.00 13.51
C PHE A 152 -8.12 23.34 14.88
N ALA A 153 -9.09 22.43 15.03
CA ALA A 153 -9.19 21.54 16.19
C ALA A 153 -8.73 20.14 15.78
N ASN A 154 -7.41 19.92 15.77
CA ASN A 154 -6.80 18.71 15.22
C ASN A 154 -6.98 17.49 16.14
N VAL A 155 -7.58 16.44 15.59
CA VAL A 155 -7.80 15.13 16.23
C VAL A 155 -7.06 14.06 15.43
N GLY A 156 -6.08 13.43 16.06
CA GLY A 156 -5.31 12.33 15.49
C GLY A 156 -6.07 11.02 15.47
N ILE A 157 -5.92 10.26 14.39
CA ILE A 157 -6.42 8.89 14.27
C ILE A 157 -5.21 7.97 14.07
N LEU A 158 -4.83 7.25 15.13
CA LEU A 158 -3.79 6.21 15.14
C LEU A 158 -4.43 4.86 15.44
N LEU A 159 -5.24 4.38 14.49
CA LEU A 159 -5.99 3.13 14.61
C LEU A 159 -5.66 2.19 13.45
N GLN A 160 -5.71 0.89 13.71
CA GLN A 160 -5.85 -0.08 12.61
C GLN A 160 -7.19 0.14 11.89
N SER A 161 -7.32 -0.39 10.66
CA SER A 161 -8.61 -0.34 9.95
C SER A 161 -9.66 -1.14 10.72
N ARG A 162 -10.71 -0.43 11.17
CA ARG A 162 -11.82 -0.95 11.97
C ARG A 162 -13.01 0.02 11.89
N LYS A 163 -14.19 -0.45 12.28
CA LYS A 163 -15.43 0.36 12.27
C LYS A 163 -15.32 1.69 13.02
N GLU A 164 -14.62 1.71 14.15
CA GLU A 164 -14.44 2.91 14.96
C GLU A 164 -13.52 3.94 14.32
N TRP A 165 -12.67 3.53 13.37
CA TRP A 165 -11.91 4.45 12.52
C TRP A 165 -12.88 5.28 11.68
N LEU A 166 -13.83 4.62 11.00
CA LEU A 166 -14.87 5.28 10.22
C LEU A 166 -15.77 6.15 11.11
N PHE A 167 -16.15 5.67 12.30
CA PHE A 167 -16.98 6.46 13.23
C PHE A 167 -16.30 7.76 13.62
N THR A 168 -15.00 7.70 13.91
CA THR A 168 -14.19 8.87 14.26
C THR A 168 -14.12 9.86 13.11
N ASP A 169 -13.89 9.37 11.89
CA ASP A 169 -13.81 10.21 10.70
C ASP A 169 -15.14 10.88 10.34
N LEU A 170 -16.24 10.13 10.40
CA LEU A 170 -17.60 10.65 10.21
C LEU A 170 -17.97 11.68 11.29
N ALA A 171 -17.61 11.43 12.55
CA ALA A 171 -17.86 12.36 13.65
C ALA A 171 -17.10 13.67 13.46
N ILE A 172 -15.83 13.62 13.06
CA ILE A 172 -15.04 14.83 12.75
C ILE A 172 -15.63 15.59 11.55
N SER A 173 -16.08 14.86 10.53
CA SER A 173 -16.77 15.47 9.39
C SER A 173 -18.04 16.20 9.83
N ALA A 174 -18.87 15.59 10.67
CA ALA A 174 -20.16 16.10 11.11
C ALA A 174 -20.10 17.33 12.05
N TYR A 175 -18.99 17.53 12.75
CA TYR A 175 -18.87 18.55 13.81
C TYR A 175 -17.67 19.49 13.60
N PRO A 176 -17.76 20.51 12.72
CA PRO A 176 -16.76 21.57 12.65
C PRO A 176 -16.62 22.30 14.01
N PRO A 177 -15.40 22.70 14.42
CA PRO A 177 -14.20 22.90 13.62
C PRO A 177 -13.17 21.74 13.70
N LEU A 178 -13.61 20.55 14.09
CA LEU A 178 -12.72 19.38 14.22
C LEU A 178 -12.02 19.07 12.89
N THR A 179 -10.75 18.66 12.90
CA THR A 179 -10.03 18.27 11.68
C THR A 179 -9.27 16.98 11.94
N SER A 180 -9.45 15.96 11.10
CA SER A 180 -8.80 14.67 11.32
C SER A 180 -7.36 14.71 10.81
N VAL A 181 -6.42 14.27 11.63
CA VAL A 181 -5.02 14.07 11.23
C VAL A 181 -4.79 12.57 11.21
N THR A 182 -4.63 11.98 10.03
CA THR A 182 -4.50 10.52 9.92
C THR A 182 -3.04 10.11 10.09
N LEU A 183 -2.79 9.18 11.02
CA LEU A 183 -1.47 8.59 11.23
C LEU A 183 -1.50 7.12 10.82
N HIS A 184 -0.45 6.67 10.13
CA HIS A 184 -0.37 5.28 9.77
C HIS A 184 0.03 4.43 10.99
N TYR A 185 -0.70 3.34 11.23
CA TYR A 185 -0.55 2.51 12.42
C TYR A 185 0.84 1.87 12.61
N THR A 186 1.51 1.59 11.49
CA THR A 186 2.85 0.99 11.44
C THR A 186 3.97 2.02 11.29
N PHE A 187 3.68 3.33 11.38
CA PHE A 187 4.76 4.31 11.30
C PHE A 187 5.74 4.17 12.47
N PRO A 188 7.05 4.37 12.21
CA PRO A 188 8.03 4.49 13.29
C PRO A 188 7.69 5.63 14.26
N LEU A 189 8.14 5.53 15.50
CA LEU A 189 7.90 6.54 16.54
C LEU A 189 8.26 7.96 16.07
N GLU A 190 9.40 8.11 15.39
CA GLU A 190 9.88 9.41 14.89
C GLU A 190 8.89 10.06 13.92
N HIS A 191 8.22 9.28 13.08
CA HIS A 191 7.23 9.81 12.15
C HIS A 191 5.93 10.19 12.89
N ILE A 192 5.49 9.37 13.84
CA ILE A 192 4.31 9.68 14.67
C ILE A 192 4.55 10.98 15.45
N LYS A 193 5.73 11.12 16.05
CA LYS A 193 6.18 12.32 16.74
C LYS A 193 6.19 13.54 15.81
N ALA A 194 6.90 13.45 14.69
CA ALA A 194 7.00 14.54 13.73
C ALA A 194 5.62 15.03 13.25
N ILE A 195 4.69 14.11 12.97
CA ILE A 195 3.32 14.45 12.58
C ILE A 195 2.55 15.12 13.72
N ALA A 196 2.63 14.58 14.94
CA ALA A 196 1.93 15.12 16.10
C ALA A 196 2.44 16.51 16.50
N GLU A 197 3.76 16.74 16.43
CA GLU A 197 4.38 18.06 16.65
C GLU A 197 3.99 19.04 15.54
N HIS A 198 4.13 18.64 14.27
CA HIS A 198 3.84 19.49 13.13
C HIS A 198 2.36 19.91 13.05
N SER A 199 1.44 19.01 13.41
CA SER A 199 0.01 19.30 13.45
C SER A 199 -0.46 19.91 14.78
N LYS A 200 0.42 20.10 15.77
CA LYS A 200 0.06 20.48 17.15
C LYS A 200 -1.15 19.68 17.68
N LEU A 201 -1.02 18.37 17.57
CA LEU A 201 -2.13 17.46 17.82
C LEU A 201 -2.62 17.56 19.28
N SER A 202 -3.90 17.86 19.47
CA SER A 202 -4.46 18.10 20.80
C SER A 202 -5.13 16.86 21.41
N CYS A 203 -5.70 16.01 20.57
CA CYS A 203 -6.30 14.76 20.97
C CYS A 203 -5.91 13.62 20.02
N MET A 204 -5.57 12.45 20.56
CA MET A 204 -5.26 11.25 19.78
C MET A 204 -6.28 10.15 20.05
N VAL A 205 -6.92 9.60 19.01
CA VAL A 205 -7.72 8.37 19.09
C VAL A 205 -6.82 7.19 18.72
N THR A 206 -6.68 6.22 19.61
CA THR A 206 -5.68 5.15 19.47
C THR A 206 -6.16 3.80 20.04
N ASP A 207 -5.56 2.71 19.56
CA ASP A 207 -5.75 1.37 20.12
C ASP A 207 -4.98 1.22 21.45
N PHE A 208 -5.44 0.31 22.31
CA PHE A 208 -4.87 0.07 23.65
C PHE A 208 -3.39 -0.34 23.62
N ASP A 209 -2.98 -1.11 22.61
CA ASP A 209 -1.60 -1.55 22.40
C ASP A 209 -0.63 -0.41 22.06
N LYS A 210 -1.14 0.76 21.65
CA LYS A 210 -0.35 1.95 21.34
C LYS A 210 -0.17 2.89 22.53
N LEU A 211 -0.77 2.60 23.69
CA LEU A 211 -0.57 3.42 24.90
C LEU A 211 0.91 3.54 25.33
N PRO A 212 1.74 2.47 25.31
CA PRO A 212 3.17 2.62 25.63
C PRO A 212 3.92 3.55 24.68
N VAL A 213 3.57 3.49 23.39
CA VAL A 213 4.15 4.38 22.37
C VAL A 213 3.74 5.83 22.64
N LEU A 214 2.47 6.06 22.94
CA LEU A 214 1.95 7.39 23.22
C LEU A 214 2.53 7.96 24.53
N GLU A 215 2.70 7.13 25.55
CA GLU A 215 3.37 7.49 26.81
C GLU A 215 4.82 7.92 26.57
N ALA A 216 5.59 7.14 25.80
CA ALA A 216 6.98 7.48 25.46
C ALA A 216 7.10 8.80 24.68
N LEU A 217 6.13 9.09 23.81
CA LEU A 217 6.10 10.31 23.00
C LEU A 217 5.55 11.52 23.75
N LYS A 218 4.65 11.33 24.72
CA LYS A 218 3.92 12.42 25.39
C LYS A 218 4.82 13.51 25.99
N PRO A 219 6.00 13.23 26.59
CA PRO A 219 6.92 14.28 27.06
C PRO A 219 7.36 15.25 25.97
N SER A 220 7.47 14.78 24.72
CA SER A 220 7.79 15.62 23.55
C SER A 220 6.56 16.26 22.89
N LEU A 221 5.35 15.91 23.33
CA LEU A 221 4.08 16.39 22.75
C LEU A 221 3.32 17.25 23.78
N PRO A 222 3.71 18.51 24.00
CA PRO A 222 3.07 19.38 24.99
C PRO A 222 1.63 19.77 24.62
N HIS A 223 1.31 19.76 23.31
CA HIS A 223 -0.03 20.09 22.81
C HIS A 223 -1.04 18.94 23.00
N LEU A 224 -0.58 17.70 23.15
CA LEU A 224 -1.45 16.55 23.35
C LEU A 224 -2.05 16.61 24.76
N LYS A 225 -3.35 16.88 24.86
CA LYS A 225 -4.09 17.07 26.13
C LYS A 225 -5.02 15.93 26.46
N SER A 226 -5.52 15.22 25.45
CA SER A 226 -6.29 14.00 25.68
C SER A 226 -5.91 12.88 24.74
N ALA A 227 -6.14 11.66 25.21
CA ALA A 227 -6.08 10.45 24.40
C ALA A 227 -7.38 9.67 24.58
N VAL A 228 -7.97 9.24 23.47
CA VAL A 228 -9.17 8.40 23.45
C VAL A 228 -8.74 6.99 23.06
N VAL A 229 -8.83 6.05 23.99
CA VAL A 229 -8.37 4.69 23.79
C VAL A 229 -9.53 3.75 23.49
N LEU A 230 -9.33 2.91 22.48
CA LEU A 230 -10.20 1.75 22.23
C LEU A 230 -9.69 0.57 23.04
N THR A 231 -10.46 0.20 24.04
CA THR A 231 -10.15 -0.95 24.90
C THR A 231 -10.50 -2.26 24.20
N ALA A 232 -11.54 -2.29 23.37
CA ALA A 232 -11.95 -3.48 22.64
C ALA A 232 -10.83 -3.99 21.71
N ALA A 233 -10.27 -5.16 22.06
CA ALA A 233 -9.31 -5.90 21.25
C ALA A 233 -9.98 -6.44 19.97
N SER A 234 -9.27 -7.22 19.16
CA SER A 234 -9.98 -8.06 18.19
C SER A 234 -10.92 -8.99 18.94
N PRO A 235 -12.16 -9.21 18.49
CA PRO A 235 -12.97 -10.30 19.02
C PRO A 235 -12.25 -11.65 18.96
N LEU A 236 -11.24 -11.76 18.08
CA LEU A 236 -10.38 -12.92 17.88
C LEU A 236 -9.01 -12.79 18.54
N ASP A 237 -8.82 -11.82 19.43
CA ASP A 237 -7.56 -11.60 20.13
C ASP A 237 -7.67 -12.05 21.58
N ASP A 238 -7.12 -13.24 21.83
CA ASP A 238 -7.06 -13.85 23.15
C ASP A 238 -5.86 -13.36 23.98
N THR A 239 -5.07 -12.39 23.48
CA THR A 239 -3.90 -11.92 24.23
C THR A 239 -4.34 -11.16 25.49
N PRO A 240 -3.94 -11.62 26.69
CA PRO A 240 -4.31 -10.95 27.93
C PRO A 240 -3.65 -9.58 27.98
N ARG A 241 -4.44 -8.56 28.38
CA ARG A 241 -3.90 -7.20 28.54
C ARG A 241 -2.85 -7.20 29.64
N THR A 242 -1.72 -6.56 29.35
CA THR A 242 -0.56 -6.52 30.23
C THR A 242 -0.75 -5.60 31.45
N MET A 243 -1.66 -4.63 31.38
CA MET A 243 -1.87 -3.61 32.41
C MET A 243 -3.33 -3.18 32.45
N ASP A 244 -3.83 -2.83 33.64
CA ASP A 244 -5.19 -2.32 33.81
C ASP A 244 -5.33 -0.87 33.31
N LEU A 245 -6.53 -0.52 32.82
CA LEU A 245 -6.83 0.83 32.34
C LEU A 245 -6.70 1.88 33.45
N THR A 246 -6.99 1.53 34.70
CA THR A 246 -6.89 2.46 35.83
C THR A 246 -5.46 2.94 36.05
N GLU A 247 -4.50 2.04 35.87
CA GLU A 247 -3.07 2.36 35.96
C GLU A 247 -2.64 3.26 34.80
N TRP A 248 -3.04 2.94 33.57
CA TRP A 248 -2.81 3.79 32.42
C TRP A 248 -3.37 5.20 32.61
N LYS A 249 -4.57 5.33 33.16
CA LYS A 249 -5.17 6.64 33.45
C LYS A 249 -4.33 7.46 34.44
N LYS A 250 -3.73 6.82 35.45
CA LYS A 250 -2.81 7.50 36.39
C LYS A 250 -1.55 7.97 35.69
N ARG A 251 -0.88 7.08 34.93
CA ARG A 251 0.36 7.40 34.20
C ARG A 251 0.17 8.56 33.22
N PHE A 252 -0.95 8.56 32.48
CA PHE A 252 -1.27 9.65 31.57
C PHE A 252 -1.63 10.95 32.32
N ALA A 253 -2.30 10.86 33.47
CA ALA A 253 -2.57 12.03 34.31
C ALA A 253 -1.26 12.67 34.84
N ASP A 254 -0.27 11.86 35.24
CA ASP A 254 1.06 12.33 35.65
C ASP A 254 1.80 13.03 34.51
N LEU A 255 1.46 12.72 33.25
CA LEU A 255 1.98 13.35 32.04
C LEU A 255 1.13 14.53 31.53
N ASP A 256 0.21 15.06 32.34
CA ASP A 256 -0.74 16.11 31.96
C ASP A 256 -1.54 15.77 30.69
N CYS A 257 -2.03 14.52 30.62
CA CYS A 257 -2.83 14.00 29.53
C CYS A 257 -4.07 13.27 30.05
N ARG A 258 -5.25 13.68 29.61
CA ARG A 258 -6.50 13.00 29.97
C ARG A 258 -6.70 11.76 29.10
N LEU A 259 -6.59 10.57 29.70
CA LEU A 259 -6.92 9.32 29.03
C LEU A 259 -8.40 8.96 29.24
N LEU A 260 -9.15 8.83 28.14
CA LEU A 260 -10.58 8.49 28.10
C LEU A 260 -10.78 7.22 27.29
N THR A 261 -11.73 6.37 27.66
CA THR A 261 -12.16 5.30 26.76
C THR A 261 -13.09 5.82 25.68
N PHE A 262 -13.19 5.09 24.57
CA PHE A 262 -14.17 5.38 23.53
C PHE A 262 -15.60 5.47 24.09
N ASP A 263 -16.00 4.53 24.96
CA ASP A 263 -17.31 4.54 25.62
C ASP A 263 -17.51 5.75 26.55
N GLU A 264 -16.47 6.20 27.24
CA GLU A 264 -16.53 7.42 28.06
C GLU A 264 -16.83 8.64 27.18
N VAL A 265 -16.24 8.73 25.98
CA VAL A 265 -16.54 9.81 25.04
C VAL A 265 -17.96 9.71 24.49
N LEU A 266 -18.45 8.51 24.16
CA LEU A 266 -19.85 8.30 23.78
C LEU A 266 -20.81 8.72 24.91
N ASN A 267 -20.48 8.38 26.16
CA ASN A 267 -21.25 8.77 27.33
C ASN A 267 -21.22 10.29 27.57
N LEU A 268 -20.11 10.96 27.30
CA LEU A 268 -20.04 12.44 27.32
C LEU A 268 -20.98 13.03 26.28
N GLY A 269 -20.97 12.52 25.05
CA GLY A 269 -21.89 12.95 24.00
C GLY A 269 -23.35 12.71 24.33
N ARG A 270 -23.68 11.60 25.01
CA ARG A 270 -25.05 11.33 25.49
C ARG A 270 -25.49 12.35 26.55
N LYS A 271 -24.57 12.79 27.42
CA LYS A 271 -24.85 13.78 28.48
C LYS A 271 -24.95 15.21 27.96
N ARG A 272 -24.18 15.54 26.92
CA ARG A 272 -24.08 16.89 26.34
C ARG A 272 -24.23 16.80 24.83
N PRO A 273 -25.45 16.52 24.35
CA PRO A 273 -25.66 16.30 22.95
C PRO A 273 -25.59 17.59 22.15
N VAL A 274 -25.07 17.47 20.94
CA VAL A 274 -24.93 18.57 20.01
C VAL A 274 -25.39 18.12 18.63
N ARG A 275 -26.12 18.97 17.91
CA ARG A 275 -26.62 18.63 16.57
C ARG A 275 -25.46 18.65 15.56
N PRO A 276 -25.36 17.66 14.64
CA PRO A 276 -24.39 17.71 13.57
C PRO A 276 -24.72 18.82 12.57
N ILE A 277 -23.70 19.36 11.90
CA ILE A 277 -23.86 20.43 10.91
C ILE A 277 -23.86 19.80 9.51
N MET A 278 -25.03 19.81 8.86
CA MET A 278 -25.21 19.24 7.52
C MET A 278 -24.65 20.15 6.43
N LYS A 279 -24.96 21.45 6.51
CA LYS A 279 -24.51 22.45 5.56
C LYS A 279 -23.15 22.99 5.98
N GLN A 280 -22.12 22.68 5.21
CA GLN A 280 -20.74 23.04 5.56
C GLN A 280 -20.06 23.80 4.42
N ASP A 281 -19.06 24.60 4.76
CA ASP A 281 -18.20 25.22 3.75
C ASP A 281 -17.49 24.12 2.92
N PRO A 282 -17.65 24.11 1.59
CA PRO A 282 -16.91 23.24 0.70
C PRO A 282 -15.38 23.38 0.85
N GLU A 283 -14.89 24.58 1.13
CA GLU A 283 -13.46 24.89 1.18
C GLU A 283 -12.85 24.61 2.57
N ARG A 284 -13.64 24.12 3.54
CA ARG A 284 -13.17 23.63 4.84
C ARG A 284 -12.28 22.40 4.66
N VAL A 285 -11.09 22.44 5.23
CA VAL A 285 -10.23 21.28 5.45
C VAL A 285 -10.83 20.44 6.56
N PHE A 286 -11.31 19.23 6.23
CA PHE A 286 -11.86 18.31 7.22
C PHE A 286 -10.84 17.23 7.62
N THR A 287 -9.85 16.97 6.76
CA THR A 287 -8.81 15.95 7.00
C THR A 287 -7.46 16.39 6.46
N ILE A 288 -6.39 16.05 7.19
CA ILE A 288 -5.00 16.23 6.81
C ILE A 288 -4.36 14.85 6.76
N VAL A 289 -3.91 14.45 5.57
CA VAL A 289 -3.32 13.13 5.33
C VAL A 289 -1.82 13.25 5.14
N TYR A 290 -1.05 12.70 6.07
CA TYR A 290 0.41 12.73 5.96
C TYR A 290 0.95 11.67 5.01
N THR A 291 1.77 12.09 4.05
CA THR A 291 2.42 11.21 3.09
C THR A 291 3.91 11.13 3.39
N SER A 292 4.48 9.91 3.43
CA SER A 292 5.93 9.72 3.51
C SER A 292 6.53 9.87 2.10
N GLY A 293 6.64 11.12 1.63
CA GLY A 293 7.26 11.42 0.35
C GLY A 293 8.75 11.04 0.29
N THR A 294 9.35 11.16 -0.89
CA THR A 294 10.77 10.84 -1.14
C THR A 294 11.75 11.79 -0.42
N THR A 295 11.27 12.82 0.27
CA THR A 295 12.07 13.88 0.92
C THR A 295 12.34 13.63 2.40
N GLY A 296 12.03 12.43 2.91
CA GLY A 296 12.32 12.01 4.29
C GLY A 296 11.26 12.42 5.32
N ASN A 297 10.83 13.68 5.34
CA ASN A 297 9.81 14.15 6.28
C ASN A 297 8.37 13.96 5.74
N PRO A 298 7.42 13.47 6.56
CA PRO A 298 6.02 13.36 6.16
C PRO A 298 5.39 14.72 5.86
N LYS A 299 4.69 14.85 4.72
CA LYS A 299 4.01 16.07 4.31
C LYS A 299 2.50 15.95 4.51
N GLY A 300 1.89 16.92 5.18
CA GLY A 300 0.44 16.93 5.43
C GLY A 300 -0.35 17.43 4.24
N VAL A 301 -1.02 16.56 3.50
CA VAL A 301 -1.92 16.93 2.40
C VAL A 301 -3.25 17.39 2.99
N MET A 302 -3.60 18.66 2.83
CA MET A 302 -4.89 19.18 3.27
C MET A 302 -5.98 18.76 2.29
N LEU A 303 -7.06 18.12 2.76
CA LEU A 303 -8.19 17.76 1.90
C LEU A 303 -9.46 18.43 2.42
N THR A 304 -10.10 19.18 1.52
CA THR A 304 -11.33 19.90 1.81
C THR A 304 -12.57 19.03 1.62
N ASN A 305 -13.71 19.46 2.17
CA ASN A 305 -15.01 18.87 1.85
C ASN A 305 -15.21 18.80 0.34
N LYS A 306 -14.97 19.89 -0.38
CA LYS A 306 -15.06 19.97 -1.84
C LYS A 306 -14.22 18.90 -2.53
N ASN A 307 -12.95 18.74 -2.12
CA ASN A 307 -12.05 17.77 -2.75
C ASN A 307 -12.60 16.34 -2.64
N TRP A 308 -13.04 15.98 -1.44
CA TRP A 308 -13.54 14.65 -1.13
C TRP A 308 -14.91 14.37 -1.76
N ILE A 309 -15.84 15.31 -1.66
CA ILE A 309 -17.17 15.21 -2.28
C ILE A 309 -17.05 15.12 -3.81
N ALA A 310 -16.19 15.94 -4.43
CA ALA A 310 -16.03 15.96 -5.87
C ALA A 310 -15.58 14.59 -6.41
N VAL A 311 -14.64 13.93 -5.74
CA VAL A 311 -14.17 12.60 -6.16
C VAL A 311 -15.22 11.51 -5.96
N ILE A 312 -15.92 11.48 -4.82
CA ILE A 312 -16.95 10.47 -4.56
C ILE A 312 -18.13 10.65 -5.51
N ARG A 313 -18.55 11.89 -5.76
CA ARG A 313 -19.63 12.19 -6.71
C ARG A 313 -19.25 11.81 -8.14
N ALA A 314 -18.00 12.06 -8.55
CA ALA A 314 -17.52 11.63 -9.85
C ALA A 314 -17.55 10.10 -9.99
N LEU A 315 -17.10 9.37 -8.97
CA LEU A 315 -17.18 7.90 -8.93
C LEU A 315 -18.64 7.41 -8.96
N HIS A 316 -19.54 8.08 -8.25
CA HIS A 316 -20.98 7.77 -8.28
C HIS A 316 -21.58 7.95 -9.67
N ILE A 317 -21.28 9.07 -10.34
CA ILE A 317 -21.75 9.34 -11.72
C ILE A 317 -21.17 8.32 -12.71
N GLN A 318 -19.89 7.98 -12.56
CA GLN A 318 -19.21 7.04 -13.45
C GLN A 318 -19.53 5.58 -13.13
N ASN A 319 -20.15 5.30 -11.97
CA ASN A 319 -20.38 3.95 -11.42
C ASN A 319 -20.93 2.95 -12.45
N PRO A 320 -21.96 3.26 -13.29
CA PRO A 320 -22.48 2.30 -14.28
C PRO A 320 -21.43 1.78 -15.26
N THR A 321 -20.34 2.53 -15.45
CA THR A 321 -19.25 2.23 -16.38
C THR A 321 -17.92 1.91 -15.69
N THR A 322 -17.65 2.40 -14.47
CA THR A 322 -16.39 2.20 -13.73
C THR A 322 -16.46 1.01 -12.79
N LEU A 323 -17.15 1.15 -11.65
CA LEU A 323 -17.12 0.18 -10.55
C LEU A 323 -18.34 -0.74 -10.55
N GLY A 324 -19.46 -0.35 -11.16
CA GLY A 324 -20.68 -1.16 -11.18
C GLY A 324 -21.15 -1.58 -9.78
N ILE A 325 -20.96 -0.71 -8.79
CA ILE A 325 -21.34 -0.96 -7.40
C ILE A 325 -22.86 -1.05 -7.30
N GLU A 326 -23.33 -2.15 -6.71
CA GLU A 326 -24.73 -2.41 -6.41
C GLU A 326 -24.92 -2.48 -4.87
N PRO A 327 -26.13 -2.16 -4.35
CA PRO A 327 -26.36 -2.13 -2.91
C PRO A 327 -26.17 -3.47 -2.17
N ASP A 328 -26.21 -4.61 -2.87
CA ASP A 328 -26.03 -5.95 -2.30
C ASP A 328 -24.55 -6.38 -2.18
N PHE A 329 -23.63 -5.55 -2.70
CA PHE A 329 -22.20 -5.79 -2.63
C PHE A 329 -21.72 -5.90 -1.18
N VAL A 330 -20.63 -6.64 -1.01
CA VAL A 330 -19.84 -6.66 0.23
C VAL A 330 -18.44 -6.19 -0.10
N HIS A 331 -17.99 -5.13 0.54
CA HIS A 331 -16.60 -4.69 0.51
C HIS A 331 -15.90 -5.17 1.78
N ILE A 332 -14.74 -5.80 1.65
CA ILE A 332 -13.91 -6.14 2.81
C ILE A 332 -12.81 -5.09 2.97
N CYS A 333 -12.80 -4.41 4.12
CA CYS A 333 -11.78 -3.44 4.49
C CYS A 333 -10.64 -4.13 5.24
N TYR A 334 -9.45 -4.07 4.67
CA TYR A 334 -8.23 -4.64 5.26
C TYR A 334 -6.97 -3.84 4.88
N LEU A 335 -7.06 -2.92 3.91
CA LEU A 335 -6.00 -1.95 3.69
C LEU A 335 -6.12 -0.81 4.71
N PRO A 336 -5.04 -0.08 5.01
CA PRO A 336 -5.06 0.98 6.01
C PRO A 336 -5.99 2.14 5.63
N LEU A 337 -6.95 2.48 6.48
CA LEU A 337 -7.85 3.64 6.28
C LEU A 337 -7.15 5.00 6.42
N SER A 338 -5.99 5.04 7.07
CA SER A 338 -5.10 6.20 7.06
C SER A 338 -4.54 6.51 5.65
N HIS A 339 -4.63 5.57 4.71
CA HIS A 339 -4.29 5.77 3.31
C HIS A 339 -5.54 6.09 2.49
N VAL A 340 -5.48 7.09 1.61
CA VAL A 340 -6.66 7.59 0.87
C VAL A 340 -7.31 6.57 -0.06
N PHE A 341 -6.56 5.58 -0.55
CA PHE A 341 -7.08 4.60 -1.52
C PHE A 341 -8.20 3.72 -0.95
N GLU A 342 -8.01 3.12 0.22
CA GLU A 342 -9.08 2.35 0.87
C GLU A 342 -10.25 3.27 1.22
N ARG A 343 -9.93 4.40 1.85
CA ARG A 343 -10.90 5.35 2.39
C ARG A 343 -11.82 5.93 1.31
N VAL A 344 -11.31 6.31 0.14
CA VAL A 344 -12.14 6.88 -0.94
C VAL A 344 -13.10 5.84 -1.52
N ILE A 345 -12.67 4.59 -1.65
CA ILE A 345 -13.53 3.51 -2.14
C ILE A 345 -14.57 3.14 -1.09
N GLU A 346 -14.21 3.15 0.20
CA GLU A 346 -15.16 2.91 1.28
C GLU A 346 -16.30 3.93 1.24
N TYR A 347 -15.99 5.23 1.12
CA TYR A 347 -17.02 6.26 0.95
C TYR A 347 -17.81 6.13 -0.37
N ALA A 348 -17.15 5.74 -1.47
CA ALA A 348 -17.84 5.46 -2.73
C ALA A 348 -18.78 4.25 -2.61
N ALA A 349 -18.46 3.26 -1.80
CA ALA A 349 -19.31 2.10 -1.52
C ALA A 349 -20.49 2.49 -0.62
N ILE A 350 -20.23 3.25 0.45
CA ILE A 350 -21.24 3.72 1.41
C ILE A 350 -22.36 4.49 0.72
N VAL A 351 -22.05 5.36 -0.25
CA VAL A 351 -23.07 6.16 -0.95
C VAL A 351 -24.07 5.30 -1.74
N HIS A 352 -23.70 4.06 -2.07
CA HIS A 352 -24.53 3.07 -2.72
C HIS A 352 -25.18 2.09 -1.72
N GLY A 353 -25.03 2.32 -0.41
CA GLY A 353 -25.59 1.48 0.64
C GLY A 353 -24.79 0.19 0.92
N VAL A 354 -23.62 0.02 0.30
CA VAL A 354 -22.82 -1.20 0.44
C VAL A 354 -22.42 -1.45 1.89
N ARG A 355 -22.49 -2.72 2.31
CA ARG A 355 -21.96 -3.14 3.62
C ARG A 355 -20.46 -3.39 3.57
N ILE A 356 -19.77 -2.97 4.61
CA ILE A 356 -18.32 -3.07 4.78
C ILE A 356 -17.99 -4.08 5.88
N ALA A 357 -17.16 -5.06 5.56
CA ALA A 357 -16.65 -6.06 6.49
C ALA A 357 -15.22 -5.68 6.89
N TYR A 358 -14.99 -5.31 8.15
CA TYR A 358 -13.64 -5.03 8.64
C TYR A 358 -12.91 -6.31 9.03
N PHE A 359 -11.73 -6.53 8.47
CA PHE A 359 -10.91 -7.70 8.77
C PHE A 359 -10.61 -7.85 10.27
N SER A 360 -10.24 -9.06 10.68
CA SER A 360 -9.98 -9.44 12.06
C SER A 360 -8.75 -8.79 12.70
N ARG A 361 -8.09 -7.84 12.01
CA ARG A 361 -6.86 -7.17 12.43
C ARG A 361 -5.63 -8.09 12.56
N LYS A 362 -5.73 -9.31 12.04
CA LYS A 362 -4.66 -10.31 11.99
C LYS A 362 -4.31 -10.63 10.55
N ARG A 363 -3.06 -10.37 10.14
CA ARG A 363 -2.60 -10.52 8.75
C ARG A 363 -2.71 -11.98 8.28
N GLU A 364 -2.45 -12.90 9.18
CA GLU A 364 -2.54 -14.35 8.99
C GLU A 364 -3.97 -14.85 8.75
N LEU A 365 -4.99 -14.11 9.23
CA LEU A 365 -6.40 -14.45 9.10
C LEU A 365 -7.10 -13.77 7.91
N VAL A 366 -6.41 -12.95 7.12
CA VAL A 366 -7.02 -12.20 5.99
C VAL A 366 -7.73 -13.13 4.99
N ALA A 367 -7.15 -14.30 4.72
CA ALA A 367 -7.79 -15.28 3.83
C ALA A 367 -9.06 -15.90 4.44
N ASP A 368 -9.13 -16.02 5.76
CA ASP A 368 -10.29 -16.52 6.50
C ASP A 368 -11.37 -15.46 6.54
N ASP A 369 -10.98 -14.21 6.74
CA ASP A 369 -11.87 -13.05 6.69
C ASP A 369 -12.48 -12.86 5.30
N TRP A 370 -11.71 -13.08 4.22
CA TRP A 370 -12.25 -13.10 2.86
C TRP A 370 -13.32 -14.20 2.69
N ARG A 371 -13.07 -15.40 3.21
CA ARG A 371 -14.05 -16.50 3.14
C ARG A 371 -15.30 -16.22 3.96
N ALA A 372 -15.17 -15.66 5.15
CA ALA A 372 -16.29 -15.33 6.02
C ALA A 372 -17.12 -14.14 5.49
N ALA A 373 -16.46 -13.11 4.94
CA ALA A 373 -17.14 -11.93 4.39
C ALA A 373 -17.85 -12.24 3.07
N THR A 374 -17.33 -13.18 2.28
CA THR A 374 -17.76 -13.45 0.90
C THR A 374 -17.83 -12.16 0.06
N PRO A 375 -16.70 -11.46 -0.16
CA PRO A 375 -16.70 -10.15 -0.78
C PRO A 375 -17.20 -10.17 -2.22
N SER A 376 -17.76 -9.05 -2.66
CA SER A 376 -18.06 -8.75 -4.06
C SER A 376 -16.97 -7.92 -4.72
N LEU A 377 -16.31 -7.08 -3.92
CA LEU A 377 -15.22 -6.20 -4.29
C LEU A 377 -14.06 -6.34 -3.30
N VAL A 378 -12.88 -6.66 -3.82
CA VAL A 378 -11.62 -6.67 -3.06
C VAL A 378 -10.69 -5.62 -3.66
N LEU A 379 -10.19 -4.73 -2.82
CA LEU A 379 -9.09 -3.84 -3.19
C LEU A 379 -7.77 -4.59 -3.09
N MET A 380 -6.83 -4.33 -3.98
CA MET A 380 -5.52 -4.98 -4.02
C MET A 380 -4.41 -3.96 -4.27
N VAL A 381 -3.21 -4.36 -3.87
CA VAL A 381 -1.95 -3.69 -4.26
C VAL A 381 -1.10 -4.67 -5.09
N PRO A 382 -0.17 -4.20 -5.95
CA PRO A 382 0.60 -5.07 -6.83
C PRO A 382 1.33 -6.22 -6.12
N LYS A 383 1.91 -5.96 -4.93
CA LYS A 383 2.58 -6.99 -4.13
C LYS A 383 1.62 -8.11 -3.74
N LEU A 384 0.40 -7.77 -3.31
CA LEU A 384 -0.60 -8.77 -2.95
C LEU A 384 -1.05 -9.60 -4.16
N ALA A 385 -1.25 -8.96 -5.32
CA ALA A 385 -1.61 -9.66 -6.56
C ALA A 385 -0.52 -10.66 -6.96
N THR A 386 0.75 -10.25 -6.85
CA THR A 386 1.92 -11.09 -7.15
C THR A 386 2.02 -12.27 -6.18
N THR A 387 1.93 -12.02 -4.87
CA THR A 387 1.95 -13.07 -3.85
C THR A 387 0.77 -14.04 -3.98
N LEU A 388 -0.41 -13.56 -4.37
CA LEU A 388 -1.55 -14.43 -4.63
C LEU A 388 -1.28 -15.35 -5.82
N LEU A 389 -0.73 -14.82 -6.92
CA LEU A 389 -0.35 -15.61 -8.09
C LEU A 389 0.71 -16.67 -7.74
N GLU A 390 1.76 -16.30 -7.01
CA GLU A 390 2.81 -17.23 -6.56
C GLU A 390 2.25 -18.37 -5.71
N LYS A 391 1.36 -18.06 -4.76
CA LYS A 391 0.69 -19.07 -3.92
C LYS A 391 -0.18 -20.00 -4.77
N LEU A 392 -0.89 -19.47 -5.77
CA LEU A 392 -1.68 -20.27 -6.70
C LEU A 392 -0.80 -21.21 -7.54
N GLU A 393 0.26 -20.69 -8.14
CA GLU A 393 1.19 -21.47 -8.97
C GLU A 393 1.92 -22.53 -8.13
N THR A 394 2.34 -22.20 -6.91
CA THR A 394 2.96 -23.15 -5.97
C THR A 394 2.01 -24.30 -5.64
N ARG A 395 0.76 -24.00 -5.26
CA ARG A 395 -0.27 -25.02 -4.99
C ARG A 395 -0.60 -25.85 -6.22
N LEU A 396 -0.60 -25.26 -7.40
CA LEU A 396 -0.82 -25.96 -8.66
C LEU A 396 0.36 -26.91 -8.98
N ASN A 397 1.58 -26.49 -8.73
CA ASN A 397 2.77 -27.30 -8.97
C ASN A 397 2.86 -28.50 -8.03
N ALA A 398 2.29 -28.41 -6.84
CA ALA A 398 2.14 -29.51 -5.89
C ALA A 398 1.05 -30.53 -6.28
N GLN A 399 0.18 -30.23 -7.25
CA GLN A 399 -0.83 -31.19 -7.73
C GLN A 399 -0.21 -32.28 -8.60
N PRO A 400 -0.83 -33.48 -8.67
CA PRO A 400 -0.41 -34.55 -9.58
C PRO A 400 -0.24 -34.07 -11.02
N PHE A 401 0.75 -34.64 -11.73
CA PHE A 401 1.16 -34.23 -13.08
C PHE A 401 0.00 -34.00 -14.05
N LEU A 402 -0.98 -34.92 -14.06
CA LEU A 402 -2.12 -34.84 -14.96
C LEU A 402 -3.04 -33.64 -14.66
N LYS A 403 -3.32 -33.36 -13.38
CA LYS A 403 -4.11 -32.18 -12.96
C LYS A 403 -3.36 -30.89 -13.31
N ARG A 404 -2.05 -30.86 -13.06
CA ARG A 404 -1.18 -29.73 -13.41
C ARG A 404 -1.20 -29.46 -14.92
N LEU A 405 -1.08 -30.51 -15.74
CA LEU A 405 -1.09 -30.40 -17.21
C LEU A 405 -2.43 -29.86 -17.72
N ILE A 406 -3.55 -30.37 -17.20
CA ILE A 406 -4.89 -29.93 -17.60
C ILE A 406 -5.11 -28.45 -17.27
N VAL A 407 -4.77 -28.02 -16.06
CA VAL A 407 -4.92 -26.61 -15.66
C VAL A 407 -3.99 -25.71 -16.47
N ARG A 408 -2.71 -26.08 -16.65
CA ARG A 408 -1.77 -25.29 -17.47
C ARG A 408 -2.21 -25.20 -18.92
N PHE A 409 -2.73 -26.28 -19.49
CA PHE A 409 -3.29 -26.29 -20.84
C PHE A 409 -4.51 -25.36 -20.94
N ALA A 410 -5.42 -25.42 -19.96
CA ALA A 410 -6.60 -24.55 -19.91
C ALA A 410 -6.23 -23.07 -19.79
N VAL A 411 -5.30 -22.71 -18.90
CA VAL A 411 -4.83 -21.33 -18.70
C VAL A 411 -4.07 -20.85 -19.94
N SER A 412 -3.17 -21.67 -20.49
CA SER A 412 -2.44 -21.33 -21.73
C SER A 412 -3.42 -21.09 -22.89
N ARG A 413 -4.46 -21.91 -23.04
CA ARG A 413 -5.50 -21.67 -24.05
C ARG A 413 -6.31 -20.39 -23.78
N LYS A 414 -6.56 -20.06 -22.51
CA LYS A 414 -7.20 -18.79 -22.12
C LYS A 414 -6.31 -17.56 -22.37
N MET A 415 -4.98 -17.70 -22.27
CA MET A 415 -4.03 -16.62 -22.63
C MET A 415 -4.03 -16.28 -24.13
N HIS A 416 -4.44 -17.22 -24.99
CA HIS A 416 -4.64 -16.93 -26.41
C HIS A 416 -5.97 -16.20 -26.70
N SER A 417 -6.80 -15.96 -25.68
CA SER A 417 -8.04 -15.18 -25.77
C SER A 417 -7.77 -13.74 -25.32
N SER A 418 -7.84 -12.80 -26.27
CA SER A 418 -7.42 -11.39 -26.10
C SER A 418 -8.33 -10.51 -25.24
N SER A 419 -9.51 -10.97 -24.81
CA SER A 419 -10.45 -10.13 -24.03
C SER A 419 -10.36 -10.42 -22.52
N LYS A 420 -10.44 -9.36 -21.69
CA LYS A 420 -10.47 -9.50 -20.23
C LYS A 420 -11.73 -10.24 -19.84
N GLY A 421 -11.60 -11.06 -18.80
CA GLY A 421 -12.70 -11.85 -18.27
C GLY A 421 -13.36 -12.81 -19.26
N SER A 422 -12.79 -13.04 -20.45
CA SER A 422 -13.57 -13.63 -21.53
C SER A 422 -13.54 -15.16 -21.58
N ILE A 423 -14.80 -15.60 -21.67
CA ILE A 423 -15.41 -16.88 -21.98
C ILE A 423 -14.92 -18.05 -21.12
N PRO A 424 -15.83 -18.69 -20.36
CA PRO A 424 -15.51 -19.93 -19.70
C PRO A 424 -14.94 -20.90 -20.72
N SER A 425 -13.71 -21.36 -20.51
CA SER A 425 -13.21 -22.43 -21.36
C SER A 425 -14.18 -23.59 -21.16
N PHE A 426 -14.76 -24.09 -22.26
CA PHE A 426 -15.78 -25.14 -22.23
C PHE A 426 -15.35 -26.32 -21.32
N TRP A 427 -14.04 -26.60 -21.25
CA TRP A 427 -13.46 -27.63 -20.39
C TRP A 427 -13.10 -27.16 -18.96
N TYR A 428 -12.64 -25.93 -18.74
CA TYR A 428 -12.13 -25.49 -17.43
C TYR A 428 -13.24 -25.06 -16.46
N ASP A 429 -14.27 -24.37 -16.96
CA ASP A 429 -15.32 -23.80 -16.10
C ASP A 429 -16.61 -24.64 -16.09
N ARG A 430 -16.92 -25.38 -17.17
CA ARG A 430 -18.13 -26.23 -17.24
C ARG A 430 -17.87 -27.70 -16.90
N ILE A 431 -16.66 -28.22 -17.07
CA ILE A 431 -16.31 -29.63 -16.77
C ILE A 431 -15.47 -29.76 -15.50
N LEU A 432 -14.58 -28.81 -15.19
CA LEU A 432 -13.69 -28.87 -14.01
C LEU A 432 -14.05 -27.88 -12.89
N GLY A 433 -14.88 -26.87 -13.17
CA GLY A 433 -15.22 -25.82 -12.20
C GLY A 433 -14.01 -25.10 -11.60
N GLY A 434 -12.86 -25.05 -12.29
CA GLY A 434 -11.58 -24.68 -11.68
C GLY A 434 -11.53 -23.27 -11.09
N SER A 435 -11.96 -22.26 -11.85
CA SER A 435 -12.03 -20.88 -11.35
C SER A 435 -13.06 -20.73 -10.23
N ARG A 436 -14.17 -21.46 -10.33
CA ARG A 436 -15.29 -21.44 -9.38
C ARG A 436 -14.85 -22.03 -8.04
N LEU A 437 -14.17 -23.17 -8.04
CA LEU A 437 -13.57 -23.81 -6.87
C LEU A 437 -12.46 -22.96 -6.25
N LEU A 438 -11.63 -22.31 -7.07
CA LEU A 438 -10.60 -21.40 -6.57
C LEU A 438 -11.24 -20.19 -5.88
N ARG A 439 -12.27 -19.59 -6.48
CA ARG A 439 -13.00 -18.46 -5.90
C ARG A 439 -13.68 -18.85 -4.59
N GLU A 440 -14.35 -19.99 -4.54
CA GLU A 440 -14.95 -20.52 -3.32
C GLU A 440 -13.90 -20.76 -2.22
N ARG A 441 -12.73 -21.31 -2.56
CA ARG A 441 -11.64 -21.54 -1.59
C ARG A 441 -10.95 -20.28 -1.11
N ILE A 442 -10.93 -19.20 -1.88
CA ILE A 442 -10.19 -17.98 -1.55
C ILE A 442 -11.12 -16.91 -0.96
N PHE A 443 -12.30 -16.76 -1.54
CA PHE A 443 -13.27 -15.70 -1.22
C PHE A 443 -14.55 -16.26 -0.59
N GLY A 444 -14.65 -17.56 -0.32
CA GLY A 444 -15.80 -18.18 0.35
C GLY A 444 -17.06 -18.29 -0.50
N SER A 445 -17.09 -17.66 -1.67
CA SER A 445 -18.21 -17.76 -2.61
C SER A 445 -17.70 -17.92 -4.05
N PRO A 446 -18.31 -18.82 -4.83
CA PRO A 446 -17.97 -19.01 -6.23
C PRO A 446 -18.41 -17.86 -7.14
N ASP A 447 -19.49 -17.15 -6.78
CA ASP A 447 -20.22 -16.28 -7.72
C ASP A 447 -20.30 -14.81 -7.27
N ARG A 448 -19.97 -14.53 -6.00
CA ARG A 448 -20.18 -13.21 -5.40
C ARG A 448 -19.15 -12.18 -5.84
N MET A 449 -17.89 -12.60 -6.04
CA MET A 449 -16.83 -11.75 -6.58
C MET A 449 -17.20 -11.25 -7.98
N ARG A 450 -17.22 -9.92 -8.15
CA ARG A 450 -17.48 -9.27 -9.44
C ARG A 450 -16.18 -8.83 -10.11
N PHE A 451 -15.32 -8.16 -9.36
CA PHE A 451 -14.00 -7.72 -9.80
C PHE A 451 -13.11 -7.44 -8.58
N ALA A 452 -11.82 -7.28 -8.81
CA ALA A 452 -10.91 -6.66 -7.86
C ALA A 452 -10.43 -5.32 -8.43
N ALA A 453 -10.13 -4.35 -7.57
CA ALA A 453 -9.50 -3.11 -8.00
C ALA A 453 -8.07 -3.03 -7.46
N CYS A 454 -7.10 -2.81 -8.35
CA CYS A 454 -5.70 -2.69 -8.01
C CYS A 454 -5.26 -1.23 -8.14
N GLY A 455 -4.61 -0.73 -7.10
CA GLY A 455 -4.12 0.64 -7.04
C GLY A 455 -2.91 0.76 -6.14
N GLY A 456 -2.52 2.00 -5.88
CA GLY A 456 -1.36 2.30 -5.06
C GLY A 456 -0.04 2.11 -5.80
N GLY A 457 0.10 1.26 -6.82
CA GLY A 457 1.31 1.12 -7.64
C GLY A 457 1.03 0.49 -9.01
N LYS A 458 2.02 0.47 -9.90
CA LYS A 458 1.90 -0.15 -11.22
C LYS A 458 1.82 -1.67 -11.10
N LEU A 459 0.75 -2.26 -11.63
CA LEU A 459 0.58 -3.72 -11.69
C LEU A 459 1.26 -4.26 -12.95
N ASP A 460 1.98 -5.37 -12.81
CA ASP A 460 2.58 -6.05 -13.96
C ASP A 460 1.48 -6.67 -14.86
N PRO A 461 1.47 -6.38 -16.18
CA PRO A 461 0.45 -6.88 -17.10
C PRO A 461 0.35 -8.41 -17.14
N VAL A 462 1.48 -9.12 -17.02
CA VAL A 462 1.53 -10.59 -17.04
C VAL A 462 0.96 -11.16 -15.75
N VAL A 463 1.26 -10.54 -14.61
CA VAL A 463 0.67 -10.91 -13.32
C VAL A 463 -0.84 -10.73 -13.36
N GLN A 464 -1.31 -9.58 -13.86
CA GLN A 464 -2.75 -9.32 -13.99
C GLN A 464 -3.43 -10.35 -14.88
N GLU A 465 -2.92 -10.55 -16.10
CA GLU A 465 -3.51 -11.46 -17.08
C GLU A 465 -3.63 -12.87 -16.50
N LYS A 466 -2.54 -13.43 -15.97
CA LYS A 466 -2.55 -14.77 -15.37
C LYS A 466 -3.57 -14.86 -14.25
N LEU A 467 -3.59 -13.90 -13.33
CA LEU A 467 -4.46 -13.91 -12.17
C LEU A 467 -5.95 -13.85 -12.58
N GLU A 468 -6.30 -12.98 -13.53
CA GLU A 468 -7.65 -12.92 -14.10
C GLU A 468 -8.04 -14.25 -14.77
N LYS A 469 -7.14 -14.89 -15.53
CA LYS A 469 -7.44 -16.19 -16.17
C LYS A 469 -7.60 -17.33 -15.15
N TYR A 470 -6.87 -17.29 -14.03
CA TYR A 470 -7.03 -18.26 -12.93
C TYR A 470 -8.34 -18.06 -12.17
N LEU A 471 -8.65 -16.82 -11.77
CA LEU A 471 -9.78 -16.52 -10.89
C LEU A 471 -11.11 -16.33 -11.64
N GLY A 472 -11.07 -15.97 -12.91
CA GLY A 472 -12.27 -15.81 -13.74
C GLY A 472 -13.06 -14.52 -13.45
N PHE A 473 -12.41 -13.48 -12.92
CA PHE A 473 -12.97 -12.12 -12.81
C PHE A 473 -11.94 -11.07 -13.25
N ASN A 474 -12.39 -9.85 -13.54
CA ASN A 474 -11.54 -8.75 -13.99
C ASN A 474 -10.83 -8.07 -12.82
N ILE A 475 -9.59 -7.65 -13.04
CA ILE A 475 -8.87 -6.74 -12.15
C ILE A 475 -8.87 -5.38 -12.84
N ILE A 476 -9.50 -4.38 -12.24
CA ILE A 476 -9.47 -3.01 -12.76
C ILE A 476 -8.28 -2.27 -12.15
N GLN A 477 -7.56 -1.50 -12.95
CA GLN A 477 -6.49 -0.64 -12.45
C GLN A 477 -6.99 0.79 -12.27
N GLY A 478 -6.49 1.46 -11.23
CA GLY A 478 -6.72 2.88 -10.99
C GLY A 478 -5.40 3.60 -10.68
N TRP A 479 -5.32 4.86 -11.11
CA TRP A 479 -4.24 5.77 -10.72
C TRP A 479 -4.81 6.91 -9.87
N GLY A 480 -4.02 7.35 -8.90
CA GLY A 480 -4.34 8.46 -8.02
C GLY A 480 -3.23 8.68 -7.00
N MET A 481 -3.26 9.85 -6.37
CA MET A 481 -2.36 10.24 -5.29
C MET A 481 -3.16 10.91 -4.18
N THR A 482 -2.54 11.13 -3.01
CA THR A 482 -3.20 11.80 -1.89
C THR A 482 -3.66 13.20 -2.30
N GLU A 483 -2.84 13.90 -3.07
CA GLU A 483 -3.08 15.24 -3.61
C GLU A 483 -4.25 15.30 -4.61
N THR A 484 -4.73 14.16 -5.14
CA THR A 484 -5.94 14.06 -5.98
C THR A 484 -7.12 13.43 -5.22
N SER A 485 -7.09 13.46 -3.88
CA SER A 485 -8.07 12.79 -3.01
C SER A 485 -8.21 11.29 -3.26
N GLY A 486 -7.11 10.63 -3.66
CA GLY A 486 -7.04 9.18 -3.85
C GLY A 486 -7.45 8.65 -5.23
N ALA A 487 -8.21 9.40 -6.03
CA ALA A 487 -8.74 8.93 -7.32
C ALA A 487 -8.46 9.92 -8.47
N GLY A 488 -7.64 9.50 -9.44
CA GLY A 488 -7.26 10.30 -10.60
C GLY A 488 -7.76 9.76 -11.94
N SER A 489 -7.58 8.47 -12.19
CA SER A 489 -8.10 7.78 -13.39
C SER A 489 -8.45 6.33 -13.07
N TRP A 490 -9.39 5.76 -13.82
CA TRP A 490 -9.88 4.40 -13.59
C TRP A 490 -10.20 3.67 -14.88
N GLN A 491 -9.86 2.37 -14.91
CA GLN A 491 -10.37 1.46 -15.94
C GLN A 491 -11.86 1.22 -15.77
N ALA A 492 -12.54 1.04 -16.90
CA ALA A 492 -13.91 0.59 -16.93
C ALA A 492 -13.96 -0.91 -16.59
N TYR A 493 -14.79 -1.35 -15.64
CA TYR A 493 -14.97 -2.79 -15.39
C TYR A 493 -15.56 -3.54 -16.61
N LYS A 494 -16.27 -2.82 -17.49
CA LYS A 494 -16.81 -3.30 -18.77
C LYS A 494 -16.22 -2.51 -19.94
N GLY A 495 -15.67 -3.21 -20.92
CA GLY A 495 -15.21 -2.64 -22.20
C GLY A 495 -13.81 -2.01 -22.19
N ASP A 496 -13.01 -2.23 -21.14
CA ASP A 496 -11.58 -1.86 -21.09
C ASP A 496 -10.71 -3.11 -20.86
N ASP A 497 -10.27 -3.72 -21.97
CA ASP A 497 -9.50 -4.97 -21.97
C ASP A 497 -7.97 -4.75 -21.83
N ALA A 498 -7.49 -3.53 -21.60
CA ALA A 498 -6.05 -3.26 -21.58
C ALA A 498 -5.38 -3.66 -20.24
N TYR A 499 -4.32 -4.47 -20.29
CA TYR A 499 -3.54 -4.89 -19.11
C TYR A 499 -2.48 -3.88 -18.62
N ASP A 500 -2.21 -2.84 -19.41
CA ASP A 500 -1.15 -1.85 -19.14
C ASP A 500 -1.71 -0.43 -19.29
N SER A 501 -2.84 -0.20 -18.60
CA SER A 501 -3.64 1.01 -18.67
C SER A 501 -4.30 1.25 -17.32
N VAL A 502 -4.39 2.50 -16.90
CA VAL A 502 -5.13 2.97 -15.71
C VAL A 502 -6.43 3.67 -16.11
N GLY A 503 -6.86 3.47 -17.36
CA GLY A 503 -8.14 3.94 -17.89
C GLY A 503 -8.20 5.44 -18.14
N GLY A 504 -9.41 6.00 -18.10
CA GLY A 504 -9.67 7.41 -18.34
C GLY A 504 -9.73 8.22 -17.05
N PRO A 505 -9.56 9.56 -17.11
CA PRO A 505 -9.61 10.42 -15.95
C PRO A 505 -10.98 10.38 -15.25
N THR A 506 -10.96 10.58 -13.93
CA THR A 506 -12.16 10.75 -13.11
C THR A 506 -12.97 11.94 -13.61
N ALA A 507 -14.31 11.89 -13.58
CA ALA A 507 -15.18 12.90 -14.20
C ALA A 507 -14.99 14.35 -13.69
N CYS A 508 -14.39 14.54 -12.52
CA CYS A 508 -14.06 15.85 -11.96
C CYS A 508 -12.62 16.32 -12.25
N LEU A 509 -11.86 15.58 -13.06
CA LEU A 509 -10.45 15.82 -13.33
C LEU A 509 -10.19 16.04 -14.83
N GLU A 510 -9.41 17.08 -15.13
CA GLU A 510 -8.77 17.34 -16.42
C GLU A 510 -7.32 16.89 -16.36
N ILE A 511 -6.80 16.43 -17.50
CA ILE A 511 -5.40 16.04 -17.63
C ILE A 511 -4.74 16.84 -18.75
N LYS A 512 -3.49 17.20 -18.53
CA LYS A 512 -2.61 17.86 -19.48
C LYS A 512 -1.29 17.11 -19.52
N LEU A 513 -0.72 16.97 -20.70
CA LEU A 513 0.58 16.34 -20.86
C LEU A 513 1.60 17.42 -21.22
N LYS A 514 2.69 17.51 -20.46
CA LYS A 514 3.80 18.42 -20.73
C LYS A 514 5.02 17.61 -21.16
N SER A 515 5.64 17.98 -22.26
CA SER A 515 6.88 17.34 -22.71
C SER A 515 7.94 17.40 -21.61
N TRP A 516 8.70 16.31 -21.44
CA TRP A 516 9.73 16.22 -20.41
C TRP A 516 10.89 15.37 -20.90
N GLU A 517 12.06 16.00 -21.03
CA GLU A 517 13.30 15.41 -21.53
C GLU A 517 13.13 14.74 -22.90
N SER A 518 13.20 13.41 -23.00
CA SER A 518 13.03 12.66 -24.26
C SER A 518 11.56 12.32 -24.58
N TYR A 519 10.64 12.56 -23.65
CA TYR A 519 9.21 12.29 -23.82
C TYR A 519 8.51 13.51 -24.41
N ASP A 520 7.94 13.32 -25.60
CA ASP A 520 7.28 14.38 -26.37
C ASP A 520 5.75 14.27 -26.31
N ALA A 521 5.12 15.29 -25.73
CA ALA A 521 3.68 15.37 -25.53
C ALA A 521 2.91 15.79 -26.80
N THR A 522 3.61 16.25 -27.83
CA THR A 522 3.02 16.80 -29.06
C THR A 522 2.87 15.76 -30.17
N VAL A 523 3.55 14.62 -30.05
CA VAL A 523 3.56 13.60 -31.11
C VAL A 523 2.23 12.87 -31.14
N SER A 524 1.51 13.04 -32.24
CA SER A 524 0.33 12.23 -32.57
C SER A 524 0.52 11.63 -33.96
N SER A 525 1.23 10.50 -34.01
CA SER A 525 1.43 9.73 -35.25
C SER A 525 1.04 8.26 -35.01
N PRO A 526 0.78 7.46 -36.06
CA PRO A 526 0.48 6.04 -35.90
C PRO A 526 1.58 5.27 -35.14
N ASP A 527 2.83 5.69 -35.29
CA ASP A 527 4.02 4.99 -34.77
C ASP A 527 4.51 5.52 -33.41
N LYS A 528 4.12 6.74 -33.02
CA LYS A 528 4.52 7.38 -31.76
C LYS A 528 3.32 8.03 -31.06
N LYS A 529 3.15 7.65 -29.80
CA LYS A 529 2.05 8.10 -28.93
C LYS A 529 2.53 9.27 -28.06
N PRO A 530 1.63 10.22 -27.69
CA PRO A 530 2.00 11.32 -26.81
C PRO A 530 2.51 10.82 -25.46
N GLN A 531 3.68 11.31 -25.04
CA GLN A 531 4.29 10.96 -23.75
C GLN A 531 4.81 12.20 -23.03
N GLY A 532 4.78 12.22 -21.70
CA GLY A 532 5.28 13.36 -20.94
C GLY A 532 4.86 13.33 -19.48
N GLU A 533 5.13 14.43 -18.77
CA GLU A 533 4.64 14.63 -17.42
C GLU A 533 3.13 14.81 -17.42
N LEU A 534 2.46 14.04 -16.56
CA LEU A 534 1.04 14.20 -16.28
C LEU A 534 0.84 15.42 -15.37
N LEU A 535 0.09 16.38 -15.87
CA LEU A 535 -0.41 17.52 -15.12
C LEU A 535 -1.92 17.32 -14.95
N VAL A 536 -2.45 17.61 -13.76
CA VAL A 536 -3.87 17.41 -13.48
C VAL A 536 -4.51 18.62 -12.83
N ARG A 537 -5.79 18.83 -13.11
CA ARG A 537 -6.55 19.94 -12.54
C ARG A 537 -7.99 19.51 -12.35
N GLY A 538 -8.59 19.86 -11.22
CA GLY A 538 -9.96 19.47 -10.92
C GLY A 538 -10.33 19.77 -9.48
N ASP A 539 -11.62 19.69 -9.17
CA ASP A 539 -12.11 20.04 -7.83
C ASP A 539 -11.68 19.03 -6.76
N ASN A 540 -11.22 17.83 -7.14
CA ASN A 540 -10.62 16.82 -6.26
C ASN A 540 -9.13 17.03 -5.96
N VAL A 541 -8.49 18.04 -6.57
CA VAL A 541 -7.09 18.40 -6.32
C VAL A 541 -7.00 19.20 -5.02
N PHE A 542 -6.11 18.79 -4.12
CA PHE A 542 -5.86 19.44 -2.84
C PHE A 542 -5.54 20.95 -2.99
N PRO A 543 -5.84 21.80 -2.00
CA PRO A 543 -5.41 23.20 -2.01
C PRO A 543 -3.91 23.38 -1.72
N GLY A 544 -3.25 22.41 -1.08
CA GLY A 544 -1.83 22.51 -0.72
C GLY A 544 -1.42 21.64 0.46
N TYR A 545 -0.14 21.74 0.80
CA TYR A 545 0.46 21.08 1.95
C TYR A 545 0.34 21.96 3.19
N PHE A 546 -0.16 21.38 4.29
CA PHE A 546 -0.35 22.02 5.58
C PHE A 546 0.97 22.63 6.07
N ARG A 547 1.00 23.94 6.34
CA ARG A 547 2.15 24.72 6.86
C ARG A 547 3.38 24.72 5.95
N GLU A 548 3.20 24.40 4.67
CA GLU A 548 4.29 24.17 3.72
C GLU A 548 4.02 24.96 2.43
N LYS A 549 3.99 26.29 2.54
CA LYS A 549 3.64 27.22 1.44
C LYS A 549 4.58 27.09 0.24
N GLU A 550 5.88 26.97 0.48
CA GLU A 550 6.85 26.87 -0.61
C GLU A 550 6.71 25.54 -1.36
N LEU A 551 6.58 24.42 -0.65
CA LEU A 551 6.28 23.12 -1.27
C LEU A 551 4.94 23.13 -2.01
N THR A 552 3.95 23.88 -1.50
CA THR A 552 2.66 24.06 -2.17
C THR A 552 2.83 24.81 -3.49
N LYS A 553 3.58 25.92 -3.50
CA LYS A 553 3.89 26.66 -4.73
C LYS A 553 4.62 25.78 -5.75
N GLU A 554 5.61 25.00 -5.31
CA GLU A 554 6.38 24.08 -6.17
C GLU A 554 5.52 22.97 -6.81
N ALA A 555 4.47 22.53 -6.11
CA ALA A 555 3.57 21.48 -6.59
C ALA A 555 2.65 21.96 -7.72
N PHE A 556 2.40 23.27 -7.82
CA PHE A 556 1.53 23.85 -8.83
C PHE A 556 2.31 24.46 -9.99
N TYR A 557 1.73 24.37 -11.17
CA TYR A 557 2.20 24.94 -12.41
C TYR A 557 1.13 25.85 -13.00
N TYR A 558 1.53 27.05 -13.40
CA TYR A 558 0.69 28.06 -14.03
C TYR A 558 1.12 28.18 -15.49
N ASP A 559 0.15 28.15 -16.42
CA ASP A 559 0.47 28.39 -17.84
C ASP A 559 0.83 29.86 -18.05
N GLU A 560 1.75 30.14 -18.98
CA GLU A 560 2.20 31.51 -19.30
C GLU A 560 1.03 32.40 -19.79
N ASP A 561 0.02 31.78 -20.41
CA ASP A 561 -1.22 32.43 -20.85
C ASP A 561 -2.29 32.60 -19.75
N ASP A 562 -2.07 32.06 -18.54
CA ASP A 562 -3.04 32.15 -17.44
C ASP A 562 -2.96 33.50 -16.68
N GLY A 563 -2.23 34.47 -17.22
CA GLY A 563 -2.17 35.83 -16.72
C GLY A 563 -1.46 35.89 -15.37
N VAL A 564 -0.14 35.76 -15.39
CA VAL A 564 0.67 36.21 -14.27
C VAL A 564 0.53 37.73 -14.24
N ALA A 565 -0.20 38.25 -13.24
CA ALA A 565 0.00 39.63 -12.83
C ALA A 565 1.40 39.71 -12.22
N GLU A 566 2.42 39.85 -13.06
CA GLU A 566 3.72 40.31 -12.62
C GLU A 566 3.51 41.68 -11.99
N LYS A 567 3.57 41.72 -10.67
CA LYS A 567 3.70 42.96 -9.90
C LYS A 567 5.12 43.47 -10.05
N GLU A 568 5.50 43.88 -11.26
CA GLU A 568 6.70 44.69 -11.44
C GLU A 568 6.30 46.06 -11.99
N GLY A 569 6.29 47.05 -11.09
CA GLY A 569 6.31 48.46 -11.48
C GLY A 569 5.01 49.26 -11.38
N MET A 570 4.19 49.09 -10.34
CA MET A 570 3.05 49.99 -10.09
C MET A 570 3.18 50.66 -8.72
N GLY A 571 3.44 51.97 -8.75
CA GLY A 571 3.59 52.81 -7.56
C GLY A 571 2.36 52.80 -6.66
N GLU A 572 2.60 53.10 -5.38
CA GLU A 572 1.60 53.29 -4.33
C GLU A 572 0.57 54.36 -4.75
N ASN A 573 -0.54 53.95 -5.40
CA ASN A 573 -1.87 54.62 -5.41
C ASN A 573 -2.78 54.12 -6.55
N PHE A 574 -2.94 52.81 -6.73
CA PHE A 574 -4.04 52.27 -7.54
C PHE A 574 -4.89 51.32 -6.69
N LYS A 575 -6.07 51.78 -6.26
CA LYS A 575 -7.10 50.89 -5.71
C LYS A 575 -7.74 50.16 -6.89
N GLU A 576 -7.32 48.93 -7.14
CA GLU A 576 -8.03 48.02 -8.05
C GLU A 576 -9.52 47.97 -7.68
N SER A 577 -10.38 48.18 -8.67
CA SER A 577 -11.83 48.11 -8.50
C SER A 577 -12.27 46.66 -8.32
N GLU A 578 -13.27 46.40 -7.45
CA GLU A 578 -13.80 45.02 -7.25
C GLU A 578 -14.40 44.39 -8.52
N GLU A 579 -14.74 45.21 -9.52
CA GLU A 579 -15.23 44.74 -10.81
C GLU A 579 -14.13 44.21 -11.74
N GLU A 580 -12.89 44.71 -11.61
CA GLU A 580 -11.74 44.19 -12.37
C GLU A 580 -11.26 42.83 -11.83
N LYS A 581 -11.28 42.64 -10.50
CA LYS A 581 -11.04 41.32 -9.88
C LYS A 581 -12.05 40.25 -10.30
N LYS A 582 -13.28 40.64 -10.65
CA LYS A 582 -14.33 39.71 -11.12
C LYS A 582 -14.21 39.31 -12.59
N LYS A 583 -13.44 40.04 -13.42
CA LYS A 583 -13.34 39.78 -14.87
C LYS A 583 -12.17 38.90 -15.28
N THR A 584 -11.09 38.84 -14.50
CA THR A 584 -10.00 37.90 -14.74
C THR A 584 -10.35 36.56 -14.10
N LYS A 585 -11.04 35.66 -14.83
CA LYS A 585 -11.14 34.25 -14.42
C LYS A 585 -9.74 33.65 -14.47
N GLN A 586 -8.96 33.85 -13.40
CA GLN A 586 -7.69 33.17 -13.21
C GLN A 586 -7.99 31.67 -13.28
N LYS A 587 -7.52 31.00 -14.34
CA LYS A 587 -7.72 29.57 -14.48
C LYS A 587 -6.99 28.89 -13.31
N GLN A 588 -7.61 27.85 -12.75
CA GLN A 588 -6.98 27.08 -11.68
C GLN A 588 -5.64 26.51 -12.18
N PRO A 589 -4.60 26.46 -11.31
CA PRO A 589 -3.30 25.91 -11.66
C PRO A 589 -3.38 24.41 -11.94
N TRP A 590 -2.36 23.90 -12.61
CA TRP A 590 -2.14 22.48 -12.81
C TRP A 590 -1.29 21.89 -11.68
N LEU A 591 -1.72 20.80 -11.08
CA LEU A 591 -0.90 20.00 -10.18
C LEU A 591 0.13 19.20 -10.99
N ARG A 592 1.41 19.36 -10.64
CA ARG A 592 2.50 18.52 -11.10
C ARG A 592 2.46 17.18 -10.37
N THR A 593 2.03 16.13 -11.07
CA THR A 593 1.94 14.79 -10.45
C THR A 593 3.32 14.18 -10.19
N GLY A 594 4.33 14.59 -10.98
CA GLY A 594 5.64 13.94 -11.01
C GLY A 594 5.61 12.53 -11.64
N ASP A 595 4.50 12.13 -12.25
CA ASP A 595 4.34 10.88 -12.97
C ASP A 595 4.47 11.11 -14.48
N VAL A 596 5.20 10.24 -15.18
CA VAL A 596 5.36 10.25 -16.63
C VAL A 596 4.41 9.22 -17.23
N VAL A 597 3.63 9.64 -18.22
CA VAL A 597 2.56 8.82 -18.80
C VAL A 597 2.56 8.84 -20.31
N GLN A 598 1.86 7.88 -20.90
CA GLN A 598 1.56 7.79 -22.32
C GLN A 598 0.04 7.80 -22.52
N ILE A 599 -0.46 8.63 -23.43
CA ILE A 599 -1.86 8.62 -23.84
C ILE A 599 -2.06 7.62 -24.97
N GLN A 600 -3.02 6.70 -24.81
CA GLN A 600 -3.37 5.70 -25.82
C GLN A 600 -4.33 6.29 -26.87
N PRO A 601 -4.42 5.71 -28.08
CA PRO A 601 -5.33 6.19 -29.13
C PRO A 601 -6.80 6.24 -28.73
N ASN A 602 -7.23 5.36 -27.82
CA ASN A 602 -8.60 5.36 -27.29
C ASN A 602 -8.82 6.45 -26.22
N GLY A 603 -7.78 7.15 -25.76
CA GLY A 603 -7.85 8.16 -24.70
C GLY A 603 -7.55 7.64 -23.29
N SER A 604 -7.12 6.38 -23.13
CA SER A 604 -6.70 5.84 -21.84
C SER A 604 -5.26 6.21 -21.50
N ILE A 605 -4.93 6.21 -20.21
CA ILE A 605 -3.62 6.57 -19.71
C ILE A 605 -2.83 5.29 -19.40
N LYS A 606 -1.58 5.23 -19.86
CA LYS A 606 -0.59 4.22 -19.43
C LYS A 606 0.48 4.91 -18.59
N ILE A 607 0.71 4.43 -17.37
CA ILE A 607 1.77 4.93 -16.50
C ILE A 607 3.12 4.37 -16.98
N ILE A 608 4.07 5.24 -17.27
CA ILE A 608 5.45 4.85 -17.59
C ILE A 608 6.19 4.60 -16.28
N ASP A 609 6.47 5.67 -15.53
CA ASP A 609 7.16 5.64 -14.22
C ASP A 609 7.05 7.04 -13.54
N ARG A 610 7.66 7.22 -12.37
CA ARG A 610 7.82 8.52 -11.70
C ARG A 610 9.06 9.24 -12.21
N LYS A 611 8.98 10.57 -12.39
CA LYS A 611 10.13 11.42 -12.75
C LYS A 611 11.35 11.20 -11.84
N LYS A 612 11.12 11.05 -10.53
CA LYS A 612 12.18 10.81 -9.54
C LYS A 612 12.70 9.37 -9.52
N SER A 613 11.96 8.41 -10.08
CA SER A 613 12.37 7.01 -10.21
C SER A 613 13.08 6.75 -11.54
N LEU A 614 12.83 7.56 -12.57
CA LEU A 614 13.52 7.46 -13.85
C LEU A 614 14.98 7.88 -13.71
N ILE A 615 15.87 6.95 -14.04
CA ILE A 615 17.31 7.19 -14.04
C ILE A 615 17.77 7.27 -15.48
N LYS A 616 18.39 8.40 -15.85
CA LYS A 616 19.06 8.52 -17.15
C LYS A 616 20.45 7.88 -17.04
N LEU A 617 20.69 6.83 -17.82
CA LEU A 617 22.00 6.18 -17.92
C LEU A 617 22.95 7.00 -18.82
N ALA A 618 24.25 6.70 -18.78
CA ALA A 618 25.29 7.46 -19.48
C ALA A 618 25.06 7.58 -21.00
N GLN A 619 24.43 6.57 -21.61
CA GLN A 619 24.07 6.55 -23.04
C GLN A 619 22.82 7.38 -23.39
N GLY A 620 22.20 8.04 -22.42
CA GLY A 620 21.00 8.88 -22.61
C GLY A 620 19.66 8.13 -22.56
N GLU A 621 19.69 6.81 -22.35
CA GLU A 621 18.49 5.97 -22.18
C GLU A 621 17.95 6.05 -20.75
N TYR A 622 16.62 5.99 -20.62
CA TYR A 622 15.96 6.04 -19.32
C TYR A 622 15.63 4.66 -18.77
N LEU A 623 16.05 4.43 -17.54
CA LEU A 623 15.78 3.23 -16.78
C LEU A 623 14.51 3.40 -15.95
N GLN A 624 13.52 2.54 -16.20
CA GLN A 624 12.30 2.45 -15.40
C GLN A 624 12.53 1.49 -14.24
N THR A 625 13.07 1.99 -13.12
CA THR A 625 13.47 1.12 -12.00
C THR A 625 12.30 0.35 -11.40
N GLU A 626 11.10 0.96 -11.31
CA GLU A 626 9.91 0.27 -10.78
C GLU A 626 9.45 -0.87 -11.70
N LYS A 627 9.55 -0.68 -13.02
CA LYS A 627 9.29 -1.74 -14.01
C LYS A 627 10.24 -2.91 -13.78
N LEU A 628 11.52 -2.65 -13.58
CA LEU A 628 12.53 -3.69 -13.38
C LEU A 628 12.35 -4.41 -12.05
N GLU A 629 12.04 -3.69 -10.98
CA GLU A 629 11.77 -4.29 -9.66
C GLU A 629 10.54 -5.21 -9.71
N ASN A 630 9.45 -4.80 -10.37
CA ASN A 630 8.29 -5.66 -10.57
C ASN A 630 8.63 -6.88 -11.45
N THR A 631 9.42 -6.68 -12.50
CA THR A 631 9.80 -7.74 -13.45
C THR A 631 10.67 -8.79 -12.76
N TYR A 632 11.77 -8.37 -12.12
CA TYR A 632 12.71 -9.27 -11.45
C TYR A 632 12.18 -9.79 -10.12
N GLY A 633 11.24 -9.07 -9.48
CA GLY A 633 10.50 -9.54 -8.31
C GLY A 633 9.65 -10.79 -8.57
N SER A 634 9.42 -11.17 -9.84
CA SER A 634 8.78 -12.45 -10.20
C SER A 634 9.70 -13.67 -10.11
N SER A 635 10.99 -13.46 -9.81
CA SER A 635 11.95 -14.54 -9.59
C SER A 635 11.64 -15.29 -8.30
N SER A 636 11.72 -16.62 -8.36
CA SER A 636 11.50 -17.46 -7.17
C SER A 636 12.56 -17.29 -6.08
N PHE A 637 13.70 -16.66 -6.40
CA PHE A 637 14.75 -16.35 -5.45
C PHE A 637 14.54 -15.02 -4.72
N VAL A 638 13.59 -14.18 -5.14
CA VAL A 638 13.47 -12.79 -4.70
C VAL A 638 12.23 -12.59 -3.82
N GLU A 639 12.42 -12.11 -2.60
CA GLU A 639 11.34 -11.63 -1.74
C GLU A 639 11.09 -10.13 -1.96
N ASN A 640 12.16 -9.34 -1.95
CA ASN A 640 12.17 -7.93 -2.34
C ASN A 640 13.42 -7.61 -3.17
N ILE A 641 13.32 -6.63 -4.06
CA ILE A 641 14.44 -6.18 -4.89
C ILE A 641 14.42 -4.68 -5.02
N PHE A 642 15.59 -4.04 -4.95
CA PHE A 642 15.81 -2.64 -5.25
C PHE A 642 16.75 -2.53 -6.45
N VAL A 643 16.26 -2.00 -7.57
CA VAL A 643 17.06 -1.79 -8.78
C VAL A 643 17.52 -0.34 -8.83
N HIS A 644 18.80 -0.14 -9.10
CA HIS A 644 19.39 1.19 -9.21
C HIS A 644 20.38 1.28 -10.37
N GLY A 645 20.55 2.49 -10.88
CA GLY A 645 21.54 2.84 -11.89
C GLY A 645 22.23 4.14 -11.51
N TYR A 646 23.55 4.23 -11.62
CA TYR A 646 24.19 5.54 -11.61
C TYR A 646 24.12 6.18 -13.00
N ASP A 647 23.95 7.50 -13.04
CA ASP A 647 23.92 8.29 -14.28
C ASP A 647 25.21 8.18 -15.10
N SER A 648 26.34 7.95 -14.42
CA SER A 648 27.66 7.66 -14.98
C SER A 648 27.79 6.24 -15.57
N GLN A 649 26.81 5.37 -15.40
CA GLN A 649 26.89 3.96 -15.77
C GLN A 649 25.91 3.62 -16.89
N SER A 650 26.21 2.55 -17.64
CA SER A 650 25.41 2.14 -18.81
C SER A 650 24.42 1.00 -18.57
N TYR A 651 24.34 0.53 -17.33
CA TYR A 651 23.49 -0.58 -16.94
C TYR A 651 23.12 -0.51 -15.44
N PRO A 652 21.99 -1.15 -15.06
CA PRO A 652 21.58 -1.24 -13.67
C PRO A 652 22.29 -2.34 -12.88
N ILE A 653 22.26 -2.18 -11.57
CA ILE A 653 22.58 -3.17 -10.54
C ILE A 653 21.36 -3.36 -9.61
N ALA A 654 21.37 -4.38 -8.76
CA ALA A 654 20.29 -4.58 -7.79
C ALA A 654 20.75 -5.04 -6.41
N ILE A 655 19.99 -4.64 -5.38
CA ILE A 655 20.04 -5.23 -4.04
C ILE A 655 18.86 -6.19 -3.91
N VAL A 656 19.13 -7.43 -3.51
CA VAL A 656 18.14 -8.52 -3.47
C VAL A 656 17.97 -8.99 -2.03
N VAL A 657 16.75 -8.90 -1.51
CA VAL A 657 16.30 -9.66 -0.34
C VAL A 657 15.78 -11.00 -0.85
N PRO A 658 16.41 -12.12 -0.47
CA PRO A 658 16.08 -13.41 -1.03
C PRO A 658 14.85 -14.05 -0.36
N ASP A 659 14.10 -14.86 -1.11
CA ASP A 659 13.10 -15.76 -0.51
C ASP A 659 13.84 -16.81 0.34
N ARG A 660 13.71 -16.68 1.66
CA ARG A 660 14.43 -17.50 2.64
C ARG A 660 14.21 -19.00 2.40
N ARG A 661 12.99 -19.41 2.07
CA ARG A 661 12.66 -20.83 1.86
C ARG A 661 13.33 -21.37 0.61
N ARG A 662 13.32 -20.61 -0.49
CA ARG A 662 13.94 -21.01 -1.76
C ARG A 662 15.46 -21.08 -1.63
N VAL A 663 16.09 -20.11 -0.96
CA VAL A 663 17.55 -20.12 -0.75
C VAL A 663 17.98 -21.25 0.17
N LEU A 664 17.25 -21.52 1.26
CA LEU A 664 17.53 -22.68 2.10
C LEU A 664 17.39 -24.01 1.34
N GLN A 665 16.40 -24.11 0.45
CA GLN A 665 16.27 -25.26 -0.43
C GLN A 665 17.47 -25.37 -1.39
N TRP A 666 17.86 -24.26 -2.04
CA TRP A 666 19.01 -24.21 -2.93
C TRP A 666 20.30 -24.62 -2.20
N ALA A 667 20.53 -24.11 -0.99
CA ALA A 667 21.68 -24.43 -0.16
C ALA A 667 21.72 -25.92 0.20
N ARG A 668 20.54 -26.50 0.50
CA ARG A 668 20.45 -27.94 0.79
C ARG A 668 20.81 -28.80 -0.42
N GLU A 669 20.34 -28.42 -1.60
CA GLU A 669 20.67 -29.08 -2.87
C GLU A 669 22.18 -28.96 -3.16
N HIS A 670 22.77 -27.77 -3.00
CA HIS A 670 24.18 -27.52 -3.36
C HIS A 670 25.19 -28.09 -2.37
N TYR A 671 24.90 -28.01 -1.07
CA TYR A 671 25.82 -28.48 -0.03
C TYR A 671 25.63 -29.95 0.34
N TYR A 672 24.46 -30.56 0.11
CA TYR A 672 24.19 -31.94 0.52
C TYR A 672 23.88 -32.95 -0.61
N GLU A 673 23.56 -32.55 -1.85
CA GLU A 673 23.35 -33.53 -2.95
C GLU A 673 24.62 -33.91 -3.73
N LYS A 674 25.78 -33.32 -3.44
CA LYS A 674 27.06 -33.72 -4.07
C LYS A 674 27.79 -34.89 -3.38
N ASP A 675 27.25 -35.44 -2.30
CA ASP A 675 27.96 -36.46 -1.51
C ASP A 675 27.06 -37.67 -1.15
N SER A 676 26.61 -38.41 -2.17
CA SER A 676 26.02 -39.75 -1.98
C SER A 676 27.08 -40.86 -1.89
N SER A 677 28.37 -40.51 -1.73
CA SER A 677 29.42 -41.49 -1.44
C SER A 677 30.60 -40.83 -0.73
N VAL A 678 30.51 -40.64 0.58
CA VAL A 678 31.54 -40.93 1.61
C VAL A 678 31.10 -40.34 2.95
N SER A 679 31.43 -41.05 4.03
CA SER A 679 31.07 -40.71 5.41
C SER A 679 31.68 -39.39 5.91
N ARG A 680 30.86 -38.64 6.64
CA ARG A 680 31.08 -37.34 7.29
C ARG A 680 32.37 -37.23 8.13
N THR A 681 33.12 -36.15 7.89
CA THR A 681 33.66 -35.24 8.93
C THR A 681 33.74 -33.81 8.36
N PRO A 682 33.56 -32.74 9.17
CA PRO A 682 33.58 -31.37 8.67
C PRO A 682 35.00 -30.94 8.29
N ARG A 683 35.15 -30.29 7.12
CA ARG A 683 36.38 -29.58 6.77
C ARG A 683 36.48 -28.29 7.61
N THR A 684 37.42 -28.24 8.54
CA THR A 684 37.89 -27.01 9.15
C THR A 684 38.71 -26.23 8.11
N THR A 685 38.24 -25.06 7.69
CA THR A 685 39.05 -24.06 6.98
C THR A 685 39.69 -23.10 7.97
N ALA A 686 41.00 -22.92 7.82
CA ALA A 686 41.88 -22.16 8.70
C ALA A 686 41.63 -20.64 8.64
N SER A 687 41.72 -19.99 9.80
CA SER A 687 41.80 -18.53 9.96
C SER A 687 43.22 -18.01 9.63
N PRO A 688 43.36 -16.76 9.15
CA PRO A 688 44.68 -16.17 8.88
C PRO A 688 45.31 -15.59 10.15
N SER A 689 46.63 -15.73 10.24
CA SER A 689 47.51 -15.26 11.32
C SER A 689 47.71 -13.74 11.33
N ILE A 690 47.72 -13.13 12.51
CA ILE A 690 48.42 -11.86 12.82
C ILE A 690 49.18 -12.01 14.14
N ASP A 691 50.48 -11.70 14.04
CA ASP A 691 51.49 -11.26 14.99
C ASP A 691 51.91 -12.04 16.25
N GLN A 692 53.14 -12.56 16.13
CA GLN A 692 54.29 -12.37 17.02
C GLN A 692 54.06 -11.61 18.34
N THR A 693 54.35 -12.27 19.47
CA THR A 693 55.44 -11.90 20.42
C THR A 693 55.48 -12.87 21.61
N ALA A 694 56.65 -12.94 22.25
CA ALA A 694 57.02 -13.70 23.47
C ALA A 694 57.33 -15.20 23.23
N GLU A 695 58.55 -15.54 22.81
CA GLU A 695 59.75 -15.71 23.66
C GLU A 695 59.58 -16.70 24.83
N GLU A 696 60.32 -17.80 24.65
CA GLU A 696 61.00 -18.59 25.68
C GLU A 696 60.23 -19.71 26.43
N MET A 697 60.98 -20.80 26.57
CA MET A 697 60.80 -21.90 27.52
C MET A 697 59.88 -23.05 27.08
N ASN A 698 60.41 -23.91 26.20
CA ASN A 698 60.16 -25.34 26.35
C ASN A 698 61.45 -26.13 26.13
N HIS A 699 62.14 -26.43 27.23
CA HIS A 699 63.16 -27.47 27.26
C HIS A 699 63.02 -28.26 28.56
N HIS A 700 62.29 -29.38 28.51
CA HIS A 700 62.70 -30.69 29.05
C HIS A 700 61.55 -31.70 28.93
N GLN A 701 61.76 -32.71 28.07
CA GLN A 701 61.96 -34.12 28.43
C GLN A 701 60.66 -34.78 28.93
N LYS A 702 59.97 -35.53 28.06
CA LYS A 702 60.20 -36.96 27.74
C LYS A 702 60.08 -37.91 28.94
N GLN A 703 59.14 -38.84 28.75
CA GLN A 703 59.19 -40.26 29.13
C GLN A 703 59.00 -40.51 30.63
N GLU A 704 58.21 -41.49 31.08
CA GLU A 704 57.98 -42.80 30.49
C GLU A 704 56.81 -43.55 31.17
N HIS A 705 56.36 -44.60 30.49
CA HIS A 705 55.68 -45.80 30.99
C HIS A 705 54.19 -45.76 31.38
N GLY A 706 53.42 -46.48 30.57
CA GLY A 706 52.16 -47.10 30.97
C GLY A 706 52.32 -48.58 31.32
N LYS A 707 51.28 -49.15 31.93
CA LYS A 707 50.53 -50.34 31.47
C LYS A 707 49.64 -50.91 32.57
N GLY A 708 48.42 -51.30 32.16
CA GLY A 708 47.57 -52.36 32.74
C GLY A 708 46.66 -51.91 33.87
N GLY A 709 45.38 -52.27 33.96
CA GLY A 709 44.53 -53.19 33.19
C GLY A 709 43.34 -53.65 34.07
N TYR A 710 42.22 -54.03 33.43
CA TYR A 710 40.99 -54.65 34.01
C TYR A 710 40.15 -53.77 34.96
N GLY A 711 38.81 -53.80 35.03
CA GLY A 711 37.76 -54.60 34.41
C GLY A 711 36.49 -54.46 35.27
N GLU A 712 35.33 -54.27 34.62
CA GLU A 712 33.94 -54.57 35.02
C GLU A 712 33.32 -54.21 36.40
N LYS A 713 32.08 -53.65 36.30
CA LYS A 713 30.87 -53.86 37.15
C LYS A 713 30.96 -53.37 38.62
N ALA A 714 29.90 -52.96 39.30
CA ALA A 714 28.51 -52.63 39.04
C ALA A 714 27.96 -52.11 40.40
N VAL A 715 26.95 -51.24 40.34
CA VAL A 715 25.80 -51.20 41.27
C VAL A 715 26.02 -50.65 42.71
N ASP A 716 25.29 -49.57 42.92
CA ASP A 716 24.42 -49.21 44.05
C ASP A 716 24.81 -48.21 45.13
N SER A 717 23.80 -47.34 45.31
CA SER A 717 23.25 -46.83 46.55
C SER A 717 24.03 -45.77 47.35
N GLU A 718 23.40 -44.59 47.34
CA GLU A 718 22.91 -43.88 48.52
C GLU A 718 23.87 -43.33 49.60
N ARG A 719 23.51 -42.11 50.01
CA ARG A 719 23.71 -41.50 51.34
C ARG A 719 25.13 -41.09 51.71
N LEU A 720 25.37 -39.78 51.77
CA LEU A 720 25.05 -39.00 52.99
C LEU A 720 25.45 -37.54 52.76
N GLU A 721 24.46 -36.66 52.87
CA GLU A 721 24.62 -35.29 53.32
C GLU A 721 25.34 -35.26 54.67
N GLN A 722 26.11 -34.18 54.94
CA GLN A 722 25.96 -33.36 56.16
C GLN A 722 26.97 -32.19 56.14
N ARG A 723 26.43 -30.97 56.09
CA ARG A 723 26.53 -29.88 57.10
C ARG A 723 27.66 -28.88 56.80
N VAL A 724 27.48 -27.55 56.89
CA VAL A 724 26.45 -26.70 57.52
C VAL A 724 26.59 -25.26 56.97
N LYS A 725 25.43 -24.60 56.76
CA LYS A 725 24.99 -23.19 57.05
C LYS A 725 26.03 -22.04 57.01
N ASP A 726 25.73 -20.83 56.52
CA ASP A 726 24.61 -19.96 56.94
C ASP A 726 24.00 -19.09 55.81
N GLU A 727 22.66 -19.06 55.84
CA GLU A 727 21.70 -17.95 55.68
C GLU A 727 21.90 -16.87 54.59
N ASN A 728 21.09 -16.93 53.53
CA ASN A 728 19.91 -16.06 53.36
C ASN A 728 18.97 -16.59 52.26
N VAL A 729 17.72 -16.78 52.63
CA VAL A 729 16.59 -17.59 52.10
C VAL A 729 15.37 -16.70 52.41
N THR A 730 14.27 -16.56 51.64
CA THR A 730 13.55 -17.32 50.61
C THR A 730 12.50 -16.36 49.98
N GLU A 731 11.77 -16.62 48.90
CA GLU A 731 11.05 -17.80 48.38
C GLU A 731 10.78 -17.48 46.88
N GLU A 732 11.30 -18.18 45.86
CA GLU A 732 10.99 -19.52 45.32
C GLU A 732 9.50 -19.78 45.05
N GLY A 733 9.05 -20.43 43.98
CA GLY A 733 9.69 -21.25 42.94
C GLY A 733 8.57 -21.82 42.05
N GLU A 734 8.79 -21.96 40.74
CA GLU A 734 9.05 -23.24 40.05
C GLU A 734 7.96 -24.32 40.26
N GLY A 735 7.31 -24.88 39.25
CA GLY A 735 7.85 -25.46 38.03
C GLY A 735 7.49 -26.95 38.03
N SER A 736 6.75 -27.44 37.04
CA SER A 736 6.53 -28.89 36.91
C SER A 736 6.40 -29.33 35.46
N LYS A 737 7.30 -30.23 35.06
CA LYS A 737 7.22 -31.07 33.87
C LYS A 737 6.44 -32.34 34.24
N GLY A 738 5.43 -32.68 33.45
CA GLY A 738 4.80 -33.99 33.39
C GLY A 738 4.51 -34.40 31.94
N LYS A 739 5.07 -35.52 31.49
CA LYS A 739 4.91 -36.11 30.15
C LYS A 739 3.55 -36.83 30.01
N ALA A 740 2.85 -36.65 28.88
CA ALA A 740 2.07 -37.71 28.22
C ALA A 740 1.67 -37.31 26.78
N ASN A 741 1.68 -38.30 25.89
CA ASN A 741 1.44 -38.23 24.45
C ASN A 741 0.07 -37.68 24.03
N ASN A 742 0.01 -36.86 22.98
CA ASN A 742 -0.79 -37.19 21.80
C ASN A 742 -0.36 -36.42 20.55
N LYS A 743 -0.31 -37.15 19.43
CA LYS A 743 0.00 -36.69 18.08
C LYS A 743 -0.97 -35.61 17.62
N SER A 744 -0.46 -34.48 17.14
CA SER A 744 -1.09 -33.75 16.03
C SER A 744 -0.01 -33.05 15.22
N ALA A 745 -0.10 -33.22 13.91
CA ALA A 745 0.92 -32.85 12.94
C ALA A 745 0.80 -31.37 12.57
N SER A 746 1.87 -30.60 12.82
CA SER A 746 2.20 -29.39 12.03
C SER A 746 3.71 -29.21 12.09
N GLY A 747 4.35 -29.36 10.93
CA GLY A 747 5.79 -29.46 10.80
C GLY A 747 6.43 -28.16 10.31
N VAL A 748 7.57 -27.88 10.94
CA VAL A 748 8.76 -27.16 10.45
C VAL A 748 8.66 -25.64 10.32
N ASP A 749 9.08 -24.96 11.39
CA ASP A 749 9.95 -23.77 11.33
C ASP A 749 10.83 -23.82 12.59
N GLY A 750 12.07 -24.31 12.44
CA GLY A 750 13.03 -24.46 13.53
C GLY A 750 14.19 -23.48 13.37
N ASP A 751 14.61 -22.90 14.49
CA ASP A 751 15.72 -21.95 14.69
C ASP A 751 17.13 -22.45 14.27
N GLY A 752 17.22 -23.60 13.58
CA GLY A 752 18.47 -24.30 13.27
C GLY A 752 19.09 -24.03 11.90
N ASP A 753 18.42 -23.25 11.03
CA ASP A 753 18.82 -23.05 9.63
C ASP A 753 19.45 -21.66 9.35
N THR A 754 19.63 -20.81 10.36
CA THR A 754 20.10 -19.42 10.17
C THR A 754 21.54 -19.35 9.65
N TRP A 755 22.43 -20.21 10.15
CA TRP A 755 23.82 -20.30 9.67
C TRP A 755 23.92 -20.76 8.20
N LEU A 756 23.05 -21.68 7.78
CA LEU A 756 23.02 -22.23 6.42
C LEU A 756 22.55 -21.16 5.43
N LEU A 757 21.61 -20.31 5.85
CA LEU A 757 21.21 -19.15 5.08
C LEU A 757 22.39 -18.19 4.92
N GLU A 758 23.05 -17.79 6.02
CA GLU A 758 24.18 -16.86 5.96
C GLU A 758 25.33 -17.35 5.08
N GLU A 759 25.66 -18.64 5.13
CA GLU A 759 26.67 -19.26 4.27
C GLU A 759 26.27 -19.18 2.79
N ALA A 760 25.01 -19.52 2.47
CA ALA A 760 24.50 -19.47 1.11
C ALA A 760 24.50 -18.05 0.52
N LEU A 761 24.24 -17.01 1.34
CA LEU A 761 24.24 -15.61 0.87
C LEU A 761 25.62 -15.12 0.42
N HIS A 762 26.69 -15.69 0.97
CA HIS A 762 28.07 -15.36 0.59
C HIS A 762 28.60 -16.26 -0.54
N ASP A 763 27.83 -17.25 -0.98
CA ASP A 763 28.23 -18.18 -2.03
C ASP A 763 28.12 -17.52 -3.42
N PRO A 764 29.23 -17.42 -4.18
CA PRO A 764 29.19 -16.86 -5.53
C PRO A 764 28.35 -17.70 -6.52
N GLU A 765 28.12 -18.98 -6.27
CA GLU A 765 27.23 -19.81 -7.09
C GLU A 765 25.76 -19.35 -6.96
N LEU A 766 25.31 -18.98 -5.76
CA LEU A 766 23.95 -18.45 -5.57
C LEU A 766 23.74 -17.17 -6.38
N LYS A 767 24.71 -16.24 -6.29
CA LYS A 767 24.71 -14.98 -7.06
C LYS A 767 24.60 -15.26 -8.56
N LYS A 768 25.34 -16.25 -9.07
CA LYS A 768 25.32 -16.65 -10.48
C LYS A 768 23.98 -17.23 -10.90
N ASP A 769 23.37 -18.07 -10.07
CA ASP A 769 22.06 -18.67 -10.35
C ASP A 769 20.93 -17.65 -10.36
N ILE A 770 20.95 -16.68 -9.43
CA ILE A 770 19.99 -15.57 -9.43
C ILE A 770 20.14 -14.72 -10.70
N LEU A 771 21.37 -14.37 -11.08
CA LEU A 771 21.63 -13.63 -12.32
C LEU A 771 21.20 -14.41 -13.57
N ALA A 772 21.39 -15.73 -13.60
CA ALA A 772 20.93 -16.59 -14.69
C ALA A 772 19.39 -16.61 -14.78
N ASP A 773 18.69 -16.63 -13.63
CA ASP A 773 17.23 -16.51 -13.59
C ASP A 773 16.77 -15.12 -14.05
N PHE A 774 17.47 -14.05 -13.67
CA PHE A 774 17.21 -12.70 -14.16
C PHE A 774 17.37 -12.61 -15.68
N ASP A 775 18.42 -13.22 -16.25
CA ASP A 775 18.61 -13.27 -17.70
C ASP A 775 17.48 -14.04 -18.41
N ARG A 776 16.98 -15.11 -17.80
CA ARG A 776 15.82 -15.86 -18.30
C ARG A 776 14.55 -14.99 -18.28
N ILE A 777 14.29 -14.29 -17.17
CA ILE A 777 13.15 -13.37 -17.01
C ILE A 777 13.26 -12.21 -18.01
N ALA A 778 14.43 -11.61 -18.15
CA ALA A 778 14.69 -10.51 -19.08
C ALA A 778 14.43 -10.90 -20.53
N LYS A 779 14.83 -12.12 -20.94
CA LYS A 779 14.52 -12.66 -22.28
C LYS A 779 13.03 -12.91 -22.46
N ALA A 780 12.36 -13.47 -21.45
CA ALA A 780 10.94 -13.79 -21.51
C ALA A 780 10.04 -12.54 -21.57
N THR A 781 10.46 -11.46 -20.91
CA THR A 781 9.73 -10.18 -20.84
C THR A 781 10.18 -9.17 -21.90
N GLY A 782 11.21 -9.50 -22.69
CA GLY A 782 11.69 -8.65 -23.78
C GLY A 782 12.45 -7.39 -23.31
N LEU A 783 13.13 -7.45 -22.15
CA LEU A 783 13.94 -6.33 -21.66
C LEU A 783 15.11 -6.02 -22.61
N LEU A 784 15.32 -4.72 -22.85
CA LEU A 784 16.40 -4.21 -23.68
C LEU A 784 17.77 -4.42 -22.99
N GLY A 785 18.85 -4.38 -23.77
CA GLY A 785 20.20 -4.68 -23.25
C GLY A 785 20.61 -3.80 -22.07
N PHE A 786 20.23 -2.52 -22.09
CA PHE A 786 20.51 -1.54 -21.02
C PHE A 786 19.58 -1.67 -19.81
N GLU A 787 18.46 -2.38 -19.93
CA GLU A 787 17.52 -2.66 -18.83
C GLU A 787 17.96 -3.85 -17.97
N LYS A 788 18.94 -4.64 -18.44
CA LYS A 788 19.36 -5.87 -17.76
C LYS A 788 20.27 -5.59 -16.58
N VAL A 789 19.87 -6.05 -15.39
CA VAL A 789 20.71 -6.03 -14.18
C VAL A 789 21.99 -6.82 -14.42
N LYS A 790 23.14 -6.17 -14.27
CA LYS A 790 24.45 -6.77 -14.55
C LYS A 790 25.13 -7.38 -13.34
N ASN A 791 24.78 -6.91 -12.14
CA ASN A 791 25.36 -7.40 -10.90
C ASN A 791 24.37 -7.21 -9.76
N ILE A 792 24.49 -8.05 -8.72
CA ILE A 792 23.60 -8.05 -7.56
C ILE A 792 24.38 -8.19 -6.26
N PHE A 793 23.82 -7.60 -5.20
CA PHE A 793 24.17 -7.88 -3.81
C PHE A 793 22.97 -8.54 -3.14
N VAL A 794 23.17 -9.72 -2.54
CA VAL A 794 22.11 -10.44 -1.83
C VAL A 794 22.26 -10.15 -0.34
N THR A 795 21.25 -9.54 0.27
CA THR A 795 21.27 -9.14 1.68
C THR A 795 20.51 -10.12 2.57
N ALA A 796 20.94 -10.27 3.82
CA ALA A 796 20.18 -10.95 4.87
C ALA A 796 19.07 -10.07 5.47
N ASP A 797 19.07 -8.77 5.18
CA ASP A 797 18.10 -7.82 5.74
C ASP A 797 16.68 -8.11 5.24
N VAL A 798 15.70 -8.08 6.15
CA VAL A 798 14.28 -8.15 5.78
C VAL A 798 13.71 -6.74 5.70
N TRP A 799 13.09 -6.37 4.58
CA TRP A 799 12.50 -5.03 4.42
C TRP A 799 11.03 -5.04 4.82
N THR A 800 10.65 -4.19 5.78
CA THR A 800 9.29 -4.15 6.30
C THR A 800 8.78 -2.71 6.43
N PRO A 801 7.45 -2.49 6.50
CA PRO A 801 6.93 -1.18 6.88
C PRO A 801 7.39 -0.75 8.28
N GLU A 802 7.54 -1.71 9.19
CA GLU A 802 7.89 -1.49 10.61
C GLU A 802 9.32 -0.98 10.79
N ASN A 803 10.29 -1.49 10.02
CA ASN A 803 11.67 -0.96 10.01
C ASN A 803 11.87 0.23 9.07
N GLY A 804 10.78 0.71 8.45
CA GLY A 804 10.75 1.92 7.64
C GLY A 804 11.33 1.76 6.23
N MET A 805 11.86 0.60 5.84
CA MET A 805 12.39 0.35 4.48
C MET A 805 11.28 0.29 3.42
N LEU A 806 10.08 -0.12 3.84
CA LEU A 806 8.88 -0.05 3.02
C LEU A 806 7.92 1.06 3.50
N THR A 807 7.11 1.59 2.58
CA THR A 807 5.90 2.34 2.92
C THR A 807 4.84 1.37 3.44
N PRO A 808 3.76 1.86 4.06
CA PRO A 808 2.69 0.98 4.50
C PRO A 808 1.93 0.22 3.41
N THR A 809 1.98 0.73 2.18
CA THR A 809 1.47 0.03 0.99
C THR A 809 2.55 -0.88 0.38
N PHE A 810 3.57 -1.25 1.15
CA PHE A 810 4.69 -2.13 0.77
C PHE A 810 5.55 -1.62 -0.40
N LYS A 811 5.61 -0.30 -0.61
CA LYS A 811 6.54 0.28 -1.61
C LYS A 811 7.92 0.52 -1.02
N ILE A 812 8.95 0.39 -1.83
CA ILE A 812 10.32 0.69 -1.43
C ILE A 812 10.53 2.19 -1.18
N LYS A 813 11.16 2.53 -0.05
CA LYS A 813 11.65 3.89 0.20
C LYS A 813 13.06 4.08 -0.36
N ARG A 814 13.15 4.37 -1.67
CA ARG A 814 14.42 4.52 -2.42
C ARG A 814 15.49 5.39 -1.73
N PRO A 815 15.20 6.60 -1.21
CA PRO A 815 16.24 7.45 -0.60
C PRO A 815 16.91 6.79 0.61
N LEU A 816 16.12 6.07 1.41
CA LEU A 816 16.64 5.33 2.55
C LEU A 816 17.51 4.16 2.08
N LEU A 817 17.06 3.36 1.11
CA LEU A 817 17.86 2.26 0.57
C LEU A 817 19.15 2.73 -0.13
N ILE A 818 19.12 3.84 -0.86
CA ILE A 818 20.31 4.45 -1.46
C ILE A 818 21.31 4.82 -0.36
N LYS A 819 20.83 5.43 0.73
CA LYS A 819 21.68 5.78 1.87
C LYS A 819 22.25 4.55 2.57
N THR A 820 21.43 3.51 2.79
CA THR A 820 21.81 2.29 3.50
C THR A 820 22.80 1.43 2.71
N TYR A 821 22.56 1.22 1.41
CA TYR A 821 23.33 0.30 0.56
C TYR A 821 24.33 0.99 -0.38
N LYS A 822 24.67 2.27 -0.11
CA LYS A 822 25.55 3.06 -0.98
C LYS A 822 26.88 2.33 -1.26
N GLN A 823 27.52 1.85 -0.20
CA GLN A 823 28.82 1.19 -0.30
C GLN A 823 28.75 -0.08 -1.16
N GLN A 824 27.74 -0.92 -0.93
CA GLN A 824 27.54 -2.15 -1.69
C GLN A 824 27.28 -1.86 -3.17
N MET A 825 26.50 -0.82 -3.48
CA MET A 825 26.29 -0.40 -4.87
C MET A 825 27.58 0.07 -5.55
N ASP A 826 28.41 0.84 -4.84
CA ASP A 826 29.72 1.29 -5.34
C ASP A 826 30.64 0.09 -5.61
N ASP A 827 30.65 -0.90 -4.71
CA ASP A 827 31.44 -2.13 -4.85
C ASP A 827 30.99 -2.98 -6.05
N LEU A 828 29.68 -3.08 -6.30
CA LEU A 828 29.12 -3.81 -7.45
C LEU A 828 29.57 -3.20 -8.77
N TYR A 829 29.58 -1.87 -8.88
CA TYR A 829 30.08 -1.18 -10.08
C TYR A 829 31.60 -1.31 -10.23
N ALA A 830 32.36 -1.22 -9.13
CA ALA A 830 33.80 -1.43 -9.14
C ALA A 830 34.17 -2.86 -9.59
N GLU A 831 33.43 -3.88 -9.14
CA GLU A 831 33.58 -5.28 -9.59
C GLU A 831 33.36 -5.42 -11.09
N LEU A 832 32.29 -4.81 -11.62
CA LEU A 832 31.98 -4.82 -13.05
C LEU A 832 33.06 -4.12 -13.87
N ALA A 833 33.60 -3.00 -13.40
CA ALA A 833 34.69 -2.29 -14.05
C ALA A 833 35.97 -3.13 -14.10
N ARG A 834 36.33 -3.81 -13.00
CA ARG A 834 37.48 -4.73 -12.94
C ARG A 834 37.34 -5.89 -13.93
N ASN A 835 36.15 -6.46 -14.03
CA ASN A 835 35.87 -7.59 -14.93
C ASN A 835 35.93 -7.21 -16.42
N GLN A 836 35.64 -5.94 -16.77
CA GLN A 836 35.78 -5.45 -18.14
C GLN A 836 37.26 -5.22 -18.54
N VAL A 837 38.10 -4.76 -17.61
CA VAL A 837 39.54 -4.55 -17.85
C VAL A 837 40.28 -5.88 -18.00
N GLY A 838 39.89 -6.92 -17.25
CA GLY A 838 40.48 -8.27 -17.35
C GLY A 838 40.26 -8.98 -18.70
N GLN A 839 39.18 -8.66 -19.42
CA GLN A 839 38.89 -9.27 -20.74
C GLN A 839 39.67 -8.64 -21.91
N HIS A 840 40.20 -7.42 -21.77
CA HIS A 840 41.02 -6.78 -22.81
C HIS A 840 42.50 -7.17 -22.75
N GLY A 841 42.94 -7.91 -21.71
CA GLY A 841 44.32 -8.35 -21.54
C GLY A 841 44.70 -9.69 -22.17
N SER A 842 43.77 -10.45 -22.77
CA SER A 842 44.02 -11.84 -23.19
C SER A 842 43.71 -12.17 -24.67
N ASN A 843 43.73 -11.21 -25.58
CA ASN A 843 43.58 -11.50 -27.01
C ASN A 843 44.71 -10.87 -27.82
N ASN A 844 45.86 -11.56 -27.85
CA ASN A 844 46.86 -11.37 -28.89
C ASN A 844 47.46 -12.73 -29.30
N THR A 845 46.67 -13.52 -30.01
CA THR A 845 47.17 -14.60 -30.86
C THR A 845 46.33 -14.68 -32.12
N SER A 846 46.93 -14.17 -33.20
CA SER A 846 46.50 -14.33 -34.58
C SER A 846 46.40 -15.80 -34.95
N VAL A 847 45.23 -16.26 -35.40
CA VAL A 847 45.10 -17.49 -36.18
C VAL A 847 44.29 -17.22 -37.43
N SER A 848 44.89 -17.58 -38.55
CA SER A 848 44.50 -17.36 -39.93
C SER A 848 43.23 -18.11 -40.34
N LEU A 849 42.50 -17.50 -41.28
CA LEU A 849 41.42 -18.10 -42.06
C LEU A 849 41.85 -19.37 -42.81
N HIS A 850 41.04 -20.43 -42.71
CA HIS A 850 40.79 -21.31 -43.84
C HIS A 850 39.36 -21.86 -43.84
N ASN A 851 38.78 -21.82 -45.05
CA ASN A 851 37.47 -22.32 -45.45
C ASN A 851 37.26 -23.81 -45.16
N ARG A 852 36.02 -24.19 -44.81
CA ARG A 852 35.26 -25.25 -45.51
C ARG A 852 33.77 -25.22 -45.14
N ASN A 853 32.93 -25.07 -46.16
CA ASN A 853 31.50 -25.33 -46.16
C ASN A 853 31.21 -26.83 -45.99
N ILE A 854 30.05 -27.12 -45.37
CA ILE A 854 29.02 -28.13 -45.68
C ILE A 854 28.46 -28.71 -44.38
N ALA A 855 27.22 -28.34 -44.04
CA ALA A 855 26.12 -29.22 -43.61
C ALA A 855 25.04 -28.43 -42.85
N SER A 856 24.19 -27.72 -43.61
CA SER A 856 22.92 -27.19 -43.15
C SER A 856 21.84 -28.28 -43.16
N LEU A 857 21.30 -28.67 -42.01
CA LEU A 857 19.92 -29.16 -41.84
C LEU A 857 19.56 -29.30 -40.35
N SER A 858 18.38 -28.79 -40.00
CA SER A 858 17.88 -28.57 -38.65
C SER A 858 17.34 -29.83 -37.95
N TRP A 859 17.55 -29.90 -36.64
CA TRP A 859 17.19 -31.00 -35.73
C TRP A 859 15.69 -31.40 -35.75
N TRP A 860 14.77 -30.48 -36.05
CA TRP A 860 13.33 -30.75 -36.07
C TRP A 860 12.87 -31.66 -37.23
N ARG A 861 13.64 -31.76 -38.33
CA ARG A 861 13.30 -32.68 -39.43
C ARG A 861 13.59 -34.16 -39.12
N ARG A 862 14.39 -34.46 -38.08
CA ARG A 862 14.63 -35.84 -37.60
C ARG A 862 13.50 -36.37 -36.70
N LEU A 863 12.69 -35.50 -36.12
CA LEU A 863 11.55 -35.86 -35.28
C LEU A 863 10.36 -36.44 -36.09
N LEU A 864 10.26 -36.11 -37.39
CA LEU A 864 9.18 -36.56 -38.27
C LEU A 864 9.36 -37.98 -38.85
N LEU A 865 10.48 -38.63 -38.56
CA LEU A 865 10.78 -40.00 -39.00
C LEU A 865 10.56 -41.05 -37.90
N LEU A 866 10.15 -40.64 -36.70
CA LEU A 866 9.86 -41.56 -35.60
C LEU A 866 8.50 -42.25 -35.83
N PRO A 867 8.44 -43.59 -35.81
CA PRO A 867 7.22 -44.34 -36.16
C PRO A 867 5.99 -43.98 -35.34
N TRP A 868 6.16 -43.57 -34.08
CA TRP A 868 5.06 -43.19 -33.19
C TRP A 868 4.47 -41.79 -33.49
N VAL A 869 5.24 -40.90 -34.12
CA VAL A 869 4.76 -39.55 -34.51
C VAL A 869 3.84 -39.63 -35.73
N ARG A 870 4.05 -40.61 -36.63
CA ARG A 870 3.14 -40.88 -37.76
C ARG A 870 1.81 -41.51 -37.31
N ALA A 871 1.83 -42.34 -36.27
CA ALA A 871 0.62 -42.95 -35.73
C ALA A 871 -0.30 -41.93 -35.03
N TRP A 872 0.28 -40.90 -34.40
CA TRP A 872 -0.47 -39.83 -33.71
C TRP A 872 -1.09 -38.79 -34.65
N LEU A 873 -0.52 -38.57 -35.84
CA LEU A 873 -1.06 -37.63 -36.83
C LEU A 873 -2.21 -38.21 -37.68
N GLN A 874 -2.47 -39.52 -37.58
CA GLN A 874 -3.56 -40.21 -38.30
C GLN A 874 -4.76 -40.57 -37.41
N SER A 875 -4.70 -40.30 -36.09
CA SER A 875 -5.83 -40.35 -35.15
C SER A 875 -6.31 -38.95 -34.82
#